data_AF-A0AAW1R3N1-F1
#
_entry.id   AF-A0AAW1R3N1-F1
#
_cell.length_a   1.000
_cell.length_b   1.000
_cell.length_c   1.000
_cell.angle_alpha   90.00
_cell.angle_beta   90.00
_cell.angle_gamma   90.00
#
_symmetry.space_group_name_H-M   'P 1'
#
loop_
_entity.id
_entity.type
_entity.pdbx_description
1 polymer ?
#
loop_
_entity_poly.entity_id
_entity_poly.type
_entity_poly.pdbx_seq_one_letter_code
_entity_poly.pdbx_strand_id
1 'polypeptide(L)'
;MPSSRRPNKVKTHVLKDCSLPSLLVPIDPNESDFTATKVIVTIGPACQDVDTLCKLLDAGATCARVDLTWGPLEFHKRSLVNLGEAMRRTRKLCAVMVDVVGREIILNRPSKIDEDGWPRFENPISVKATDKVTLTTGMVPEGAAGNVLPVSYEKFTSMVQPGDTVFLGRYLVTGSEDSSLYLTVDSVGEKDVVCTAMNAGVLDGLITVFHTERSTDSLANLQNDLPILCPEDKAALEALQDEFEVDFVSLSFARTADDIVQAREFLDSAGLTTTKIIAKCETRQSLFNFKSIAGAADGIILSRGNLGLDVLPEKMALVQKSVISNCNLIGKPIIITRVVDTMCVAPRPTRAEATDVANVVLDGADGILLGAETLRGKYPVLTVETIMKICRQAEKVFDHVHHFDHLMQEAMEIADDTGALGGSGEFAQYFARNVSQANLTPAMPSSLGNGVDDSDGQSLRSINRHDSQAQLTRAANLGSPLLSKLESIASSAVRAADKVGASLIIVYTRSGQTASLVSKYRPPQPIMTLVVPQLKNDGFKWHLEGRDTARRCLIQRGLLPVLAAPSQNSGESLLEEAVAMASRAGLVHAKDHIVVVQMLAGAFVVKIVSVDEGGYGIQAIRPKSLVDLMMATAGASKEEELGQDNGNGEGRVGHTIGQPGLQPRELTHVSSMKHNETVRPAMQAACK
;
A
#
# COMPACT_ATOMS: atom_id res chain seq x y z
N MET A 1 -32.21 -12.44 27.49
CA MET A 1 -32.01 -11.08 26.92
C MET A 1 -31.00 -11.19 25.81
N PRO A 2 -31.31 -10.79 24.56
CA PRO A 2 -30.31 -10.75 23.51
C PRO A 2 -29.39 -9.56 23.79
N SER A 3 -28.10 -9.83 23.95
CA SER A 3 -27.06 -8.81 24.05
C SER A 3 -27.15 -7.88 22.83
N SER A 4 -27.43 -6.61 23.08
CA SER A 4 -27.47 -5.58 22.05
C SER A 4 -26.11 -5.46 21.39
N ARG A 5 -25.96 -6.00 20.17
CA ARG A 5 -24.86 -5.65 19.26
C ARG A 5 -24.87 -4.13 19.14
N ARG A 6 -23.82 -3.46 19.62
CA ARG A 6 -23.65 -2.04 19.35
C ARG A 6 -23.63 -1.90 17.82
N PRO A 7 -24.47 -1.03 17.21
CA PRO A 7 -24.31 -0.74 15.79
C PRO A 7 -22.88 -0.25 15.60
N ASN A 8 -22.15 -0.81 14.61
CA ASN A 8 -20.88 -0.26 14.16
C ASN A 8 -21.13 1.23 13.91
N LYS A 9 -20.68 2.08 14.84
CA LYS A 9 -20.87 3.52 14.74
C LYS A 9 -20.22 3.93 13.43
N VAL A 10 -20.99 4.53 12.53
CA VAL A 10 -20.45 5.13 11.31
C VAL A 10 -19.31 6.05 11.74
N LYS A 11 -18.10 5.80 11.24
CA LYS A 11 -16.90 6.61 11.51
C LYS A 11 -17.23 8.05 11.10
N THR A 12 -17.64 8.85 12.07
CA THR A 12 -17.67 10.31 11.91
C THR A 12 -16.21 10.72 12.02
N HIS A 13 -15.65 11.27 10.94
CA HIS A 13 -14.31 11.84 10.97
C HIS A 13 -14.38 13.06 11.89
N VAL A 14 -14.14 12.86 13.19
CA VAL A 14 -13.92 13.96 14.13
C VAL A 14 -12.53 14.48 13.80
N LEU A 15 -12.48 15.57 13.04
CA LEU A 15 -11.22 16.21 12.66
C LEU A 15 -10.64 16.88 13.90
N LYS A 16 -9.54 16.33 14.42
CA LYS A 16 -8.76 16.99 15.48
C LYS A 16 -8.12 18.25 14.90
N ASP A 17 -8.12 19.33 15.68
CA ASP A 17 -7.34 20.55 15.43
C ASP A 17 -7.54 21.23 14.05
N CYS A 18 -8.76 21.16 13.51
CA CYS A 18 -9.08 21.72 12.20
C CYS A 18 -9.81 23.08 12.33
N SER A 19 -9.04 24.18 12.36
CA SER A 19 -9.61 25.54 12.34
C SER A 19 -9.86 26.02 10.91
N LEU A 20 -10.97 26.70 10.65
CA LEU A 20 -11.24 27.24 9.30
C LEU A 20 -10.13 28.19 8.80
N PRO A 21 -9.55 29.09 9.63
CA PRO A 21 -8.44 29.94 9.18
C PRO A 21 -7.19 29.16 8.79
N SER A 22 -6.82 28.12 9.55
CA SER A 22 -5.63 27.31 9.23
C SER A 22 -5.75 26.57 7.90
N LEU A 23 -6.97 26.25 7.45
CA LEU A 23 -7.20 25.62 6.14
C LEU A 23 -7.01 26.56 4.95
N LEU A 24 -7.04 27.88 5.17
CA LEU A 24 -6.90 28.89 4.10
C LEU A 24 -5.44 29.31 3.87
N VAL A 25 -4.54 28.96 4.79
CA VAL A 25 -3.12 29.30 4.68
C VAL A 25 -2.44 28.31 3.71
N PRO A 26 -1.67 28.80 2.72
CA PRO A 26 -0.87 27.92 1.88
C PRO A 26 0.09 27.06 2.70
N ILE A 27 0.41 25.88 2.19
CA ILE A 27 1.40 24.98 2.82
C ILE A 27 2.72 25.73 3.00
N ASP A 28 3.28 25.68 4.21
CA ASP A 28 4.60 26.25 4.47
C ASP A 28 5.64 25.46 3.66
N PRO A 29 6.43 26.12 2.80
CA PRO A 29 7.47 25.46 2.02
C PRO A 29 8.58 24.81 2.89
N ASN A 30 8.68 25.15 4.17
CA ASN A 30 9.61 24.54 5.12
C ASN A 30 8.99 23.37 5.91
N GLU A 31 7.70 23.07 5.72
CA GLU A 31 7.05 21.94 6.38
C GLU A 31 7.62 20.62 5.86
N SER A 32 7.70 19.60 6.74
CA SER A 32 8.21 18.28 6.38
C SER A 32 7.51 17.73 5.13
N ASP A 33 8.30 17.30 4.15
CA ASP A 33 7.81 16.69 2.91
C ASP A 33 7.30 15.25 3.09
N PHE A 34 7.28 14.73 4.34
CA PHE A 34 6.84 13.37 4.61
C PHE A 34 5.37 13.17 4.24
N THR A 35 5.09 12.02 3.63
CA THR A 35 3.74 11.56 3.32
C THR A 35 3.71 10.06 3.54
N ALA A 36 2.78 9.62 4.38
CA ALA A 36 2.69 8.23 4.77
C ALA A 36 2.08 7.39 3.64
N THR A 37 1.03 7.91 2.99
CA THR A 37 0.32 7.26 1.89
C THR A 37 1.23 7.10 0.67
N LYS A 38 1.19 5.93 0.04
CA LYS A 38 2.04 5.57 -1.10
C LYS A 38 1.37 5.88 -2.42
N VAL A 39 2.17 6.22 -3.44
CA VAL A 39 1.67 6.47 -4.80
C VAL A 39 2.36 5.51 -5.76
N ILE A 40 1.54 4.72 -6.45
CA ILE A 40 1.95 3.77 -7.48
C ILE A 40 1.63 4.41 -8.84
N VAL A 41 2.61 4.41 -9.74
CA VAL A 41 2.46 5.00 -11.08
C VAL A 41 2.53 3.90 -12.13
N THR A 42 1.61 3.90 -13.09
CA THR A 42 1.74 3.05 -14.28
C THR A 42 2.67 3.71 -15.29
N ILE A 43 3.73 3.00 -15.68
CA ILE A 43 4.66 3.46 -16.72
C ILE A 43 4.04 3.26 -18.09
N GLY A 44 4.00 4.32 -18.89
CA GLY A 44 3.54 4.29 -20.27
C GLY A 44 4.21 5.36 -21.13
N PRO A 45 3.70 5.58 -22.36
CA PRO A 45 4.27 6.56 -23.29
C PRO A 45 4.43 7.97 -22.71
N ALA A 46 3.59 8.37 -21.76
CA ALA A 46 3.66 9.70 -21.16
C ALA A 46 4.82 9.89 -20.17
N CYS A 47 5.46 8.82 -19.69
CA CYS A 47 6.46 8.90 -18.63
C CYS A 47 7.59 7.86 -18.71
N GLN A 48 7.83 7.26 -19.87
CA GLN A 48 8.86 6.23 -20.02
C GLN A 48 10.30 6.79 -20.00
N ASP A 49 10.50 8.05 -20.33
CA ASP A 49 11.83 8.65 -20.38
C ASP A 49 12.43 8.84 -18.98
N VAL A 50 13.76 8.76 -18.91
CA VAL A 50 14.49 8.79 -17.63
C VAL A 50 14.27 10.09 -16.87
N ASP A 51 14.14 11.24 -17.55
CA ASP A 51 14.02 12.53 -16.88
C ASP A 51 12.63 12.71 -16.25
N THR A 52 11.58 12.24 -16.92
CA THR A 52 10.23 12.20 -16.35
C THR A 52 10.15 11.18 -15.21
N LEU A 53 10.78 10.01 -15.33
CA LEU A 53 10.87 9.05 -14.22
C LEU A 53 11.60 9.65 -13.01
N CYS A 54 12.70 10.38 -13.20
CA CYS A 54 13.37 11.10 -12.11
C CYS A 54 12.40 12.06 -11.41
N LYS A 55 11.65 12.87 -12.18
CA LYS A 55 10.65 13.79 -11.64
C LYS A 55 9.53 13.09 -10.90
N LEU A 56 9.08 11.91 -11.36
CA LEU A 56 8.05 11.12 -10.66
C LEU A 56 8.56 10.59 -9.31
N LEU A 57 9.80 10.10 -9.25
CA LEU A 57 10.44 9.68 -8.00
C LEU A 57 10.66 10.88 -7.06
N ASP A 58 11.00 12.04 -7.61
CA ASP A 58 11.15 13.27 -6.84
C ASP A 58 9.82 13.75 -6.26
N ALA A 59 8.74 13.68 -7.05
CA ALA A 59 7.39 14.02 -6.64
C ALA A 59 6.81 13.07 -5.58
N GLY A 60 7.31 11.84 -5.47
CA GLY A 60 6.92 10.90 -4.41
C GLY A 60 6.37 9.55 -4.87
N ALA A 61 6.53 9.17 -6.14
CA ALA A 61 6.20 7.83 -6.60
C ALA A 61 7.08 6.78 -5.90
N THR A 62 6.47 5.70 -5.39
CA THR A 62 7.17 4.66 -4.62
C THR A 62 7.15 3.29 -5.27
N CYS A 63 6.26 3.07 -6.24
CA CYS A 63 6.15 1.83 -7.00
C CYS A 63 5.80 2.14 -8.45
N ALA A 64 6.44 1.42 -9.37
CA ALA A 64 6.22 1.49 -10.80
C ALA A 64 5.46 0.24 -11.25
N ARG A 65 4.26 0.45 -11.78
CA ARG A 65 3.42 -0.58 -12.40
C ARG A 65 3.75 -0.70 -13.89
N VAL A 66 4.09 -1.91 -14.30
CA VAL A 66 4.22 -2.37 -15.68
C VAL A 66 2.97 -3.16 -16.02
N ASP A 67 2.21 -2.70 -17.00
CA ASP A 67 0.88 -3.21 -17.32
C ASP A 67 0.92 -4.07 -18.58
N LEU A 68 0.86 -5.40 -18.42
CA LEU A 68 1.00 -6.34 -19.54
C LEU A 68 -0.24 -6.41 -20.43
N THR A 69 -1.39 -5.85 -19.99
CA THR A 69 -2.58 -5.74 -20.84
C THR A 69 -2.31 -4.90 -22.09
N TRP A 70 -1.32 -4.00 -22.04
CA TRP A 70 -1.01 -3.13 -23.15
C TRP A 70 0.48 -2.93 -23.41
N GLY A 71 0.89 -3.28 -24.62
CA GLY A 71 2.23 -3.03 -25.13
C GLY A 71 3.03 -4.32 -25.29
N PRO A 72 4.06 -4.32 -26.15
CA PRO A 72 4.95 -5.46 -26.29
C PRO A 72 5.93 -5.56 -25.12
N LEU A 73 6.42 -6.77 -24.85
CA LEU A 73 7.40 -7.02 -23.78
C LEU A 73 8.65 -6.14 -23.86
N GLU A 74 9.15 -5.88 -25.08
CA GLU A 74 10.31 -5.01 -25.32
C GLU A 74 10.11 -3.57 -24.81
N PHE A 75 8.88 -3.05 -24.93
CA PHE A 75 8.55 -1.74 -24.39
C PHE A 75 8.68 -1.73 -22.86
N HIS A 76 8.20 -2.78 -22.20
CA HIS A 76 8.26 -2.93 -20.76
C HIS A 76 9.70 -3.13 -20.25
N LYS A 77 10.53 -3.92 -20.95
CA LYS A 77 11.96 -4.05 -20.63
C LYS A 77 12.68 -2.70 -20.68
N ARG A 78 12.45 -1.91 -21.74
CA ARG A 78 12.99 -0.54 -21.85
C ARG A 78 12.55 0.36 -20.69
N SER A 79 11.29 0.28 -20.28
CA SER A 79 10.77 1.02 -19.13
C SER A 79 11.51 0.67 -17.83
N LEU A 80 11.80 -0.60 -17.59
CA LEU A 80 12.51 -1.05 -16.39
C LEU A 80 13.98 -0.65 -16.39
N VAL A 81 14.66 -0.68 -17.54
CA VAL A 81 16.02 -0.14 -17.70
C VAL A 81 16.05 1.35 -17.35
N ASN A 82 15.12 2.13 -17.90
CA ASN A 82 15.03 3.57 -17.65
C ASN A 82 14.73 3.87 -16.17
N LEU A 83 13.85 3.07 -15.54
CA LEU A 83 13.55 3.18 -14.12
C LEU A 83 14.80 2.89 -13.26
N GLY A 84 15.59 1.88 -13.63
CA GLY A 84 16.87 1.57 -12.98
C GLY A 84 17.83 2.75 -12.98
N GLU A 85 17.97 3.43 -14.13
CA GLU A 85 18.80 4.63 -14.25
C GLU A 85 18.22 5.81 -13.45
N ALA A 86 16.90 6.01 -13.47
CA ALA A 86 16.24 7.06 -12.69
C ALA A 86 16.45 6.88 -11.18
N MET A 87 16.33 5.64 -10.66
CA MET A 87 16.65 5.31 -9.27
C MET A 87 18.12 5.61 -8.93
N ARG A 88 19.05 5.34 -9.85
CA ARG A 88 20.47 5.63 -9.65
C ARG A 88 20.75 7.14 -9.58
N ARG A 89 20.10 7.94 -10.42
CA ARG A 89 20.25 9.41 -10.47
C ARG A 89 19.66 10.09 -9.23
N THR A 90 18.46 9.69 -8.84
CA THR A 90 17.72 10.29 -7.71
C THR A 90 18.14 9.73 -6.35
N ARG A 91 18.80 8.56 -6.32
CA ARG A 91 19.09 7.78 -5.10
C ARG A 91 17.82 7.38 -4.32
N LYS A 92 16.67 7.35 -4.99
CA LYS A 92 15.40 6.88 -4.43
C LYS A 92 15.10 5.47 -4.90
N LEU A 93 14.66 4.61 -3.99
CA LEU A 93 14.19 3.26 -4.34
C LEU A 93 12.77 3.33 -4.88
N CYS A 94 12.48 2.50 -5.86
CA CYS A 94 11.14 2.30 -6.42
C CYS A 94 10.88 0.80 -6.54
N ALA A 95 9.73 0.34 -6.07
CA ALA A 95 9.31 -1.04 -6.28
C ALA A 95 8.85 -1.27 -7.73
N VAL A 96 8.92 -2.52 -8.19
CA VAL A 96 8.40 -2.94 -9.48
C VAL A 96 7.19 -3.85 -9.29
N MET A 97 6.07 -3.45 -9.86
CA MET A 97 4.83 -4.23 -9.90
C MET A 97 4.50 -4.60 -11.34
N VAL A 98 4.35 -5.88 -11.62
CA VAL A 98 3.87 -6.38 -12.92
C VAL A 98 2.38 -6.68 -12.79
N ASP A 99 1.55 -6.02 -13.58
CA ASP A 99 0.11 -6.28 -13.66
C ASP A 99 -0.16 -7.19 -14.85
N VAL A 100 -0.71 -8.37 -14.57
CA VAL A 100 -0.99 -9.41 -15.57
C VAL A 100 -2.31 -9.15 -16.27
N VAL A 101 -2.47 -9.67 -17.49
CA VAL A 101 -3.72 -9.55 -18.24
C VAL A 101 -4.83 -10.35 -17.54
N GLY A 102 -4.54 -11.60 -17.19
CA GLY A 102 -5.48 -12.48 -16.52
C GLY A 102 -6.76 -12.72 -17.32
N ARG A 103 -7.91 -12.71 -16.64
CA ARG A 103 -9.21 -13.12 -17.21
C ARG A 103 -9.95 -12.02 -17.99
N GLU A 104 -9.19 -11.12 -18.60
CA GLU A 104 -9.73 -9.96 -19.32
C GLU A 104 -10.22 -10.37 -20.71
N ILE A 105 -11.42 -9.92 -21.08
CA ILE A 105 -11.97 -10.10 -22.43
C ILE A 105 -11.76 -8.79 -23.19
N ILE A 106 -11.26 -8.89 -24.42
CA ILE A 106 -10.95 -7.73 -25.27
C ILE A 106 -11.62 -7.87 -26.63
N LEU A 107 -11.74 -6.76 -27.35
CA LEU A 107 -12.08 -6.79 -28.76
C LEU A 107 -10.83 -7.04 -29.60
N ASN A 108 -10.89 -8.03 -30.50
CA ASN A 108 -9.82 -8.38 -31.40
C ASN A 108 -9.73 -7.36 -32.54
N ARG A 109 -8.99 -6.28 -32.32
CA ARG A 109 -8.78 -5.22 -33.31
C ARG A 109 -7.36 -5.27 -33.85
N PRO A 110 -7.16 -5.08 -35.17
CA PRO A 110 -5.83 -4.95 -35.73
C PRO A 110 -5.15 -3.70 -35.16
N SER A 111 -3.89 -3.84 -34.74
CA SER A 111 -3.05 -2.73 -34.30
C SER A 111 -1.70 -2.77 -35.03
N LYS A 112 -1.06 -1.61 -35.12
CA LYS A 112 0.32 -1.46 -35.61
C LYS A 112 1.17 -0.87 -34.50
N ILE A 113 2.38 -1.36 -34.36
CA ILE A 113 3.35 -0.80 -33.43
C ILE A 113 3.92 0.49 -34.04
N ASP A 114 3.89 1.59 -33.28
CA ASP A 114 4.48 2.86 -33.71
C ASP A 114 6.00 2.92 -33.48
N GLU A 115 6.62 4.05 -33.86
CA GLU A 115 8.08 4.27 -33.72
C GLU A 115 8.57 4.15 -32.28
N ASP A 116 7.70 4.47 -31.32
CA ASP A 116 7.98 4.38 -29.88
C ASP A 116 7.74 2.97 -29.33
N GLY A 117 7.37 1.99 -30.17
CA GLY A 117 7.10 0.62 -29.73
C GLY A 117 5.72 0.46 -29.08
N TRP A 118 4.80 1.40 -29.28
CA TRP A 118 3.47 1.39 -28.68
C TRP A 118 2.37 0.97 -29.69
N PRO A 119 1.41 0.09 -29.31
CA PRO A 119 0.32 -0.29 -30.20
C PRO A 119 -0.63 0.88 -30.49
N ARG A 120 -0.85 1.16 -31.78
CA ARG A 120 -1.87 2.08 -32.29
C ARG A 120 -2.93 1.34 -33.09
N PHE A 121 -4.19 1.70 -32.84
CA PHE A 121 -5.34 1.16 -33.53
C PHE A 121 -5.77 2.16 -34.59
N GLU A 122 -5.98 1.67 -35.82
CA GLU A 122 -6.51 2.48 -36.90
C GLU A 122 -8.04 2.40 -36.89
N ASN A 123 -8.71 3.49 -37.29
CA ASN A 123 -10.17 3.59 -37.47
C ASN A 123 -10.99 3.41 -36.18
N PRO A 124 -11.33 4.49 -35.46
CA PRO A 124 -12.24 4.41 -34.31
C PRO A 124 -13.65 3.97 -34.73
N ILE A 125 -14.33 3.22 -33.86
CA ILE A 125 -15.67 2.67 -34.15
C ILE A 125 -16.71 3.57 -33.48
N SER A 126 -17.53 4.25 -34.28
CA SER A 126 -18.59 5.13 -33.76
C SER A 126 -19.94 4.41 -33.78
N VAL A 127 -20.59 4.35 -32.62
CA VAL A 127 -21.91 3.72 -32.45
C VAL A 127 -22.88 4.75 -31.88
N LYS A 128 -24.10 4.81 -32.40
CA LYS A 128 -25.16 5.68 -31.88
C LYS A 128 -26.02 4.92 -30.87
N ALA A 129 -26.67 5.67 -29.98
CA ALA A 129 -27.69 5.09 -29.12
C ALA A 129 -28.77 4.40 -29.98
N THR A 130 -29.27 3.26 -29.52
CA THR A 130 -30.23 2.36 -30.19
C THR A 130 -29.70 1.56 -31.39
N ASP A 131 -28.46 1.79 -31.83
CA ASP A 131 -27.86 0.97 -32.88
C ASP A 131 -27.74 -0.50 -32.42
N LYS A 132 -27.89 -1.42 -33.38
CA LYS A 132 -27.57 -2.83 -33.17
C LYS A 132 -26.07 -3.04 -33.27
N VAL A 133 -25.51 -3.70 -32.27
CA VAL A 133 -24.11 -4.11 -32.19
C VAL A 133 -24.07 -5.63 -32.05
N THR A 134 -23.25 -6.29 -32.86
CA THR A 134 -23.09 -7.75 -32.82
C THR A 134 -21.71 -8.08 -32.27
N LEU A 135 -21.65 -8.73 -31.12
CA LEU A 135 -20.42 -9.30 -30.57
C LEU A 135 -20.28 -10.72 -31.11
N THR A 136 -19.21 -11.00 -31.86
CA THR A 136 -19.02 -12.29 -32.53
C THR A 136 -17.77 -13.01 -32.03
N THR A 137 -17.86 -14.32 -31.82
CA THR A 137 -16.71 -15.22 -31.59
C THR A 137 -16.21 -15.84 -32.90
N GLY A 138 -16.89 -15.58 -34.02
CA GLY A 138 -16.52 -16.04 -35.34
C GLY A 138 -15.59 -15.08 -36.09
N MET A 139 -15.26 -15.44 -37.32
CA MET A 139 -14.58 -14.53 -38.24
C MET A 139 -15.52 -13.40 -38.65
N VAL A 140 -15.05 -12.16 -38.59
CA VAL A 140 -15.76 -11.00 -39.15
C VAL A 140 -15.65 -11.07 -40.68
N PRO A 141 -16.78 -11.13 -41.41
CA PRO A 141 -16.75 -11.14 -42.87
C PRO A 141 -16.11 -9.87 -43.44
N GLU A 142 -15.36 -10.02 -44.53
CA GLU A 142 -14.77 -8.88 -45.25
C GLU A 142 -15.90 -7.97 -45.78
N GLY A 143 -15.89 -6.69 -45.39
CA GLY A 143 -16.96 -5.74 -45.71
C GLY A 143 -18.17 -5.76 -44.76
N ALA A 144 -18.11 -6.49 -43.65
CA ALA A 144 -19.14 -6.40 -42.60
C ALA A 144 -19.32 -4.97 -42.09
N ALA A 145 -20.53 -4.64 -41.64
CA ALA A 145 -20.82 -3.35 -41.02
C ALA A 145 -19.91 -3.13 -39.81
N GLY A 146 -19.47 -1.88 -39.58
CA GLY A 146 -18.56 -1.50 -38.48
C GLY A 146 -19.08 -1.79 -37.06
N ASN A 147 -20.30 -2.31 -36.93
CA ASN A 147 -20.95 -2.68 -35.68
C ASN A 147 -20.87 -4.19 -35.38
N VAL A 148 -20.16 -4.98 -36.20
CA VAL A 148 -19.83 -6.38 -35.90
C VAL A 148 -18.43 -6.44 -35.30
N LEU A 149 -18.36 -6.78 -34.00
CA LEU A 149 -17.17 -6.63 -33.18
C LEU A 149 -16.68 -8.02 -32.72
N PRO A 150 -15.46 -8.43 -33.08
CA PRO A 150 -14.93 -9.73 -32.68
C PRO A 150 -14.43 -9.68 -31.23
N VAL A 151 -14.90 -10.62 -30.40
CA VAL A 151 -14.45 -10.77 -29.01
C VAL A 151 -13.36 -11.83 -28.89
N SER A 152 -12.42 -11.65 -27.94
CA SER A 152 -11.30 -12.58 -27.75
C SER A 152 -11.69 -13.93 -27.14
N TYR A 153 -12.84 -14.01 -26.46
CA TYR A 153 -13.25 -15.19 -25.71
C TYR A 153 -14.24 -16.06 -26.50
N GLU A 154 -13.80 -17.24 -26.93
CA GLU A 154 -14.58 -18.14 -27.79
C GLU A 154 -15.91 -18.60 -27.18
N LYS A 155 -15.98 -18.75 -25.84
CA LYS A 155 -17.17 -19.20 -25.12
C LYS A 155 -18.06 -18.03 -24.68
N PHE A 156 -17.87 -16.82 -25.23
CA PHE A 156 -18.64 -15.64 -24.82
C PHE A 156 -20.15 -15.82 -24.95
N THR A 157 -20.64 -16.49 -25.99
CA THR A 157 -22.08 -16.78 -26.17
C THR A 157 -22.67 -17.64 -25.05
N SER A 158 -21.86 -18.50 -24.42
CA SER A 158 -22.30 -19.34 -23.28
C SER A 158 -22.37 -18.58 -21.95
N MET A 159 -21.68 -17.44 -21.85
CA MET A 159 -21.61 -16.59 -20.66
C MET A 159 -22.79 -15.61 -20.57
N VAL A 160 -23.33 -15.20 -21.71
CA VAL A 160 -24.37 -14.16 -21.81
C VAL A 160 -25.77 -14.74 -22.04
N GLN A 161 -26.79 -14.01 -21.60
CA GLN A 161 -28.19 -14.30 -21.90
C GLN A 161 -28.94 -13.02 -22.28
N PRO A 162 -30.08 -13.12 -22.99
CA PRO A 162 -30.95 -11.99 -23.24
C PRO A 162 -31.32 -11.24 -21.95
N GLY A 163 -31.23 -9.91 -21.99
CA GLY A 163 -31.44 -9.02 -20.85
C GLY A 163 -30.18 -8.64 -20.08
N ASP A 164 -29.03 -9.30 -20.34
CA ASP A 164 -27.77 -8.94 -19.71
C ASP A 164 -27.25 -7.58 -20.17
N THR A 165 -26.42 -6.97 -19.32
CA THR A 165 -25.66 -5.77 -19.68
C THR A 165 -24.20 -6.14 -19.98
N VAL A 166 -23.71 -5.67 -21.12
CA VAL A 166 -22.31 -5.78 -21.53
C VAL A 166 -21.74 -4.38 -21.70
N PHE A 167 -20.63 -4.10 -21.04
CA PHE A 167 -19.89 -2.87 -21.16
C PHE A 167 -18.73 -3.06 -22.14
N LEU A 168 -18.61 -2.16 -23.10
CA LEU A 168 -17.42 -1.99 -23.93
C LEU A 168 -16.76 -0.67 -23.57
N GLY A 169 -15.47 -0.66 -23.30
CA GLY A 169 -14.78 0.58 -23.02
C GLY A 169 -13.30 0.51 -23.35
N ARG A 170 -12.70 1.67 -23.61
CA ARG A 170 -11.25 1.76 -23.71
C ARG A 170 -10.60 1.26 -22.42
N TYR A 171 -9.49 0.53 -22.54
CA TYR A 171 -8.72 0.14 -21.36
C TYR A 171 -8.31 1.37 -20.52
N LEU A 172 -8.51 1.28 -19.20
CA LEU A 172 -8.39 2.40 -18.27
C LEU A 172 -9.22 3.62 -18.70
N VAL A 173 -10.48 3.39 -19.09
CA VAL A 173 -11.45 4.45 -19.38
C VAL A 173 -11.59 5.38 -18.17
N THR A 174 -11.54 6.69 -18.42
CA THR A 174 -11.58 7.73 -17.38
C THR A 174 -13.01 8.20 -17.07
N GLY A 175 -14.02 7.71 -17.81
CA GLY A 175 -15.42 8.12 -17.69
C GLY A 175 -15.71 9.55 -18.17
N SER A 176 -14.69 10.28 -18.60
CA SER A 176 -14.79 11.65 -19.13
C SER A 176 -14.74 11.72 -20.67
N GLU A 177 -14.51 10.58 -21.31
CA GLU A 177 -14.47 10.41 -22.75
C GLU A 177 -15.76 9.73 -23.21
N ASP A 178 -16.26 10.08 -24.40
CA ASP A 178 -17.31 9.32 -25.10
C ASP A 178 -16.74 8.01 -25.67
N SER A 179 -15.95 7.26 -24.90
CA SER A 179 -15.17 6.09 -25.34
C SER A 179 -15.66 4.76 -24.77
N SER A 180 -16.93 4.72 -24.34
CA SER A 180 -17.58 3.52 -23.83
C SER A 180 -19.01 3.35 -24.33
N LEU A 181 -19.47 2.10 -24.35
CA LEU A 181 -20.82 1.69 -24.71
C LEU A 181 -21.37 0.74 -23.66
N TYR A 182 -22.58 1.01 -23.21
CA TYR A 182 -23.41 0.08 -22.47
C TYR A 182 -24.35 -0.60 -23.47
N LEU A 183 -24.30 -1.92 -23.52
CA LEU A 183 -25.08 -2.75 -24.42
C LEU A 183 -26.05 -3.61 -23.63
N THR A 184 -27.31 -3.68 -24.09
CA THR A 184 -28.28 -4.67 -23.59
C THR A 184 -28.35 -5.83 -24.57
N VAL A 185 -28.17 -7.06 -24.09
CA VAL A 185 -28.24 -8.27 -24.91
C VAL A 185 -29.70 -8.52 -25.32
N ASP A 186 -29.97 -8.56 -26.63
CA ASP A 186 -31.31 -8.85 -27.16
C ASP A 186 -31.48 -10.35 -27.44
N SER A 187 -30.49 -10.97 -28.09
CA SER A 187 -30.55 -12.38 -28.47
C SER A 187 -29.15 -12.98 -28.56
N VAL A 188 -29.04 -14.26 -28.21
CA VAL A 188 -27.79 -15.03 -28.24
C VAL A 188 -27.93 -16.14 -29.27
N GLY A 189 -27.09 -16.12 -30.30
CA GLY A 189 -26.93 -17.19 -31.28
C GLY A 189 -25.75 -18.11 -30.93
N GLU A 190 -25.34 -18.94 -31.89
CA GLU A 190 -24.24 -19.90 -31.69
C GLU A 190 -22.89 -19.20 -31.51
N LYS A 191 -22.58 -18.23 -32.38
CA LYS A 191 -21.33 -17.44 -32.37
C LYS A 191 -21.54 -15.94 -32.18
N ASP A 192 -22.79 -15.49 -32.29
CA ASP A 192 -23.12 -14.06 -32.34
C ASP A 192 -24.05 -13.68 -31.20
N VAL A 193 -23.74 -12.57 -30.54
CA VAL A 193 -24.57 -11.94 -29.52
C VAL A 193 -25.03 -10.60 -30.09
N VAL A 194 -26.33 -10.45 -30.30
CA VAL A 194 -26.92 -9.22 -30.79
C VAL A 194 -27.34 -8.37 -29.61
N CYS A 195 -26.87 -7.14 -29.57
CA CYS A 195 -27.15 -6.19 -28.51
C CYS A 195 -27.70 -4.86 -29.07
N THR A 196 -28.42 -4.14 -28.22
CA THR A 196 -28.81 -2.75 -28.46
C THR A 196 -27.90 -1.82 -27.66
N ALA A 197 -27.33 -0.81 -28.31
CA ALA A 197 -26.56 0.23 -27.63
C ALA A 197 -27.48 1.17 -26.82
N MET A 198 -27.20 1.34 -25.52
CA MET A 198 -27.96 2.22 -24.64
C MET A 198 -27.52 3.69 -24.74
N ASN A 199 -26.28 3.92 -25.15
CA ASN A 199 -25.69 5.24 -25.34
C ASN A 199 -24.91 5.30 -26.66
N ALA A 200 -24.58 6.52 -27.09
CA ALA A 200 -23.62 6.73 -28.16
C ALA A 200 -22.19 6.71 -27.61
N GLY A 201 -21.23 6.29 -28.42
CA GLY A 201 -19.82 6.22 -28.04
C GLY A 201 -18.90 5.92 -29.22
N VAL A 202 -17.64 6.30 -29.07
CA VAL A 202 -16.56 6.14 -30.04
C VAL A 202 -15.47 5.27 -29.43
N LEU A 203 -15.43 4.01 -29.84
CA LEU A 203 -14.47 3.03 -29.35
C LEU A 203 -13.12 3.22 -30.08
N ASP A 204 -12.12 3.69 -29.35
CA ASP A 204 -10.74 3.85 -29.81
C ASP A 204 -9.73 3.17 -28.89
N GLY A 205 -8.65 2.65 -29.48
CA GLY A 205 -7.65 1.84 -28.79
C GLY A 205 -8.07 0.37 -28.55
N LEU A 206 -7.37 -0.31 -27.65
CA LEU A 206 -7.79 -1.61 -27.12
C LEU A 206 -9.00 -1.39 -26.20
N ILE A 207 -10.02 -2.15 -26.54
CA ILE A 207 -11.35 -2.10 -25.96
C ILE A 207 -11.52 -3.36 -25.12
N THR A 208 -11.86 -3.18 -23.86
CA THR A 208 -12.20 -4.26 -22.95
C THR A 208 -13.69 -4.52 -22.98
N VAL A 209 -14.05 -5.77 -22.78
CA VAL A 209 -15.42 -6.26 -22.71
C VAL A 209 -15.67 -6.72 -21.28
N PHE A 210 -16.62 -6.10 -20.62
CA PHE A 210 -17.00 -6.45 -19.25
C PHE A 210 -18.47 -6.87 -19.23
N HIS A 211 -18.73 -8.11 -18.85
CA HIS A 211 -20.09 -8.62 -18.62
C HIS A 211 -20.46 -8.38 -17.15
N THR A 212 -21.56 -7.67 -16.91
CA THR A 212 -22.03 -7.43 -15.54
C THR A 212 -22.64 -8.69 -14.97
N GLU A 213 -22.26 -9.10 -13.76
CA GLU A 213 -22.77 -10.33 -13.16
C GLU A 213 -24.29 -10.18 -12.86
N ARG A 214 -25.07 -11.26 -12.93
CA ARG A 214 -26.49 -11.26 -12.49
C ARG A 214 -26.58 -11.42 -10.96
N SER A 215 -27.67 -10.97 -10.34
CA SER A 215 -27.77 -10.94 -8.86
C SER A 215 -28.13 -12.28 -8.20
N THR A 216 -27.21 -12.73 -7.35
CA THR A 216 -27.35 -13.27 -5.97
C THR A 216 -28.04 -14.59 -5.61
N ASP A 217 -28.89 -15.24 -6.41
CA ASP A 217 -29.56 -16.46 -5.90
C ASP A 217 -28.82 -17.78 -6.23
N SER A 218 -27.85 -17.71 -7.14
CA SER A 218 -26.77 -18.68 -7.20
C SER A 218 -25.58 -17.99 -7.85
N LEU A 219 -24.38 -18.19 -7.31
CA LEU A 219 -23.11 -17.76 -7.93
C LEU A 219 -22.83 -18.54 -9.25
N ALA A 220 -23.86 -19.15 -9.84
CA ALA A 220 -23.84 -19.94 -11.07
C ALA A 220 -24.05 -19.06 -12.31
N ASN A 221 -23.56 -17.82 -12.29
CA ASN A 221 -23.31 -17.15 -13.56
C ASN A 221 -22.17 -17.92 -14.25
N LEU A 222 -22.36 -18.27 -15.53
CA LEU A 222 -21.32 -18.89 -16.36
C LEU A 222 -20.20 -17.86 -16.57
N GLN A 223 -19.32 -17.72 -15.57
CA GLN A 223 -18.16 -16.87 -15.68
C GLN A 223 -17.21 -17.40 -16.75
N ASN A 224 -16.39 -16.51 -17.32
CA ASN A 224 -15.34 -16.97 -18.20
C ASN A 224 -14.40 -17.93 -17.45
N ASP A 225 -14.03 -19.01 -18.12
CA ASP A 225 -13.09 -20.03 -17.66
C ASP A 225 -11.65 -19.73 -18.11
N LEU A 226 -11.39 -18.48 -18.50
CA LEU A 226 -10.04 -17.99 -18.77
C LEU A 226 -9.14 -18.23 -17.54
N PRO A 227 -7.87 -18.63 -17.74
CA PRO A 227 -6.96 -18.84 -16.62
C PRO A 227 -6.63 -17.53 -15.92
N ILE A 228 -6.28 -17.59 -14.63
CA ILE A 228 -5.83 -16.40 -13.87
C ILE A 228 -4.51 -15.82 -14.40
N LEU A 229 -3.69 -16.67 -15.02
CA LEU A 229 -2.47 -16.30 -15.74
C LEU A 229 -2.53 -16.90 -17.14
N CYS A 230 -2.58 -16.05 -18.15
CA CYS A 230 -2.52 -16.47 -19.55
C CYS A 230 -1.13 -17.01 -19.91
N PRO A 231 -1.00 -17.83 -20.98
CA PRO A 231 0.32 -18.27 -21.46
C PRO A 231 1.29 -17.12 -21.70
N GLU A 232 0.79 -15.99 -22.22
CA GLU A 232 1.54 -14.77 -22.46
C GLU A 232 2.00 -14.12 -21.15
N ASP A 233 1.17 -14.12 -20.10
CA ASP A 233 1.53 -13.63 -18.77
C ASP A 233 2.70 -14.44 -18.21
N LYS A 234 2.63 -15.77 -18.33
CA LYS A 234 3.67 -16.69 -17.83
C LYS A 234 5.00 -16.45 -18.54
N ALA A 235 4.98 -16.40 -19.88
CA ALA A 235 6.17 -16.15 -20.67
C ALA A 235 6.77 -14.77 -20.41
N ALA A 236 5.94 -13.73 -20.23
CA ALA A 236 6.40 -12.40 -19.88
C ALA A 236 7.06 -12.35 -18.50
N LEU A 237 6.47 -13.00 -17.49
CA LEU A 237 7.03 -13.06 -16.14
C LEU A 237 8.38 -13.78 -16.10
N GLU A 238 8.48 -14.93 -16.79
CA GLU A 238 9.75 -15.67 -16.94
C GLU A 238 10.82 -14.79 -17.60
N ALA A 239 10.47 -14.13 -18.71
CA ALA A 239 11.42 -13.28 -19.44
C ALA A 239 11.82 -12.00 -18.68
N LEU A 240 10.94 -11.44 -17.84
CA LEU A 240 11.26 -10.26 -17.03
C LEU A 240 12.16 -10.61 -15.84
N GLN A 241 11.94 -11.77 -15.21
CA GLN A 241 12.71 -12.22 -14.06
C GLN A 241 14.21 -12.40 -14.37
N ASP A 242 14.55 -12.84 -15.58
CA ASP A 242 15.94 -13.05 -15.98
C ASP A 242 16.78 -11.77 -15.94
N GLU A 243 16.14 -10.61 -16.13
CA GLU A 243 16.81 -9.31 -16.26
C GLU A 243 16.48 -8.35 -15.11
N PHE A 244 15.32 -8.50 -14.47
CA PHE A 244 14.79 -7.54 -13.50
C PHE A 244 14.20 -8.22 -12.27
N GLU A 245 14.34 -7.56 -11.13
CA GLU A 245 13.70 -8.00 -9.89
C GLU A 245 12.25 -7.52 -9.85
N VAL A 246 11.30 -8.44 -9.98
CA VAL A 246 9.86 -8.17 -9.85
C VAL A 246 9.46 -8.28 -8.37
N ASP A 247 9.10 -7.16 -7.74
CA ASP A 247 8.74 -7.15 -6.31
C ASP A 247 7.30 -7.63 -6.09
N PHE A 248 6.40 -7.27 -7.01
CA PHE A 248 4.97 -7.57 -6.95
C PHE A 248 4.41 -8.08 -8.27
N VAL A 249 3.47 -9.03 -8.19
CA VAL A 249 2.57 -9.39 -9.28
C VAL A 249 1.15 -9.05 -8.86
N SER A 250 0.51 -8.19 -9.66
CA SER A 250 -0.89 -7.82 -9.51
C SER A 250 -1.74 -8.77 -10.34
N LEU A 251 -2.69 -9.46 -9.71
CA LEU A 251 -3.55 -10.45 -10.35
C LEU A 251 -4.91 -9.83 -10.70
N SER A 252 -5.12 -9.61 -11.99
CA SER A 252 -6.39 -9.15 -12.56
C SER A 252 -7.48 -10.22 -12.42
N PHE A 253 -8.69 -9.81 -12.05
CA PHE A 253 -9.88 -10.67 -11.91
C PHE A 253 -9.70 -11.85 -10.95
N ALA A 254 -9.05 -11.65 -9.80
CA ALA A 254 -8.99 -12.67 -8.74
C ALA A 254 -10.37 -12.89 -8.10
N ARG A 255 -10.90 -14.12 -8.15
CA ARG A 255 -12.27 -14.43 -7.69
C ARG A 255 -12.30 -15.33 -6.47
N THR A 256 -11.25 -16.11 -6.25
CA THR A 256 -11.15 -17.11 -5.18
C THR A 256 -9.76 -17.11 -4.56
N ALA A 257 -9.62 -17.71 -3.38
CA ALA A 257 -8.29 -17.94 -2.78
C ALA A 257 -7.44 -18.91 -3.60
N ASP A 258 -8.08 -19.86 -4.29
CA ASP A 258 -7.41 -20.84 -5.15
C ASP A 258 -6.68 -20.17 -6.32
N ASP A 259 -7.25 -19.09 -6.88
CA ASP A 259 -6.57 -18.27 -7.89
C ASP A 259 -5.20 -17.75 -7.40
N ILE A 260 -5.13 -17.37 -6.12
CA ILE A 260 -3.91 -16.86 -5.48
C ILE A 260 -2.91 -18.00 -5.26
N VAL A 261 -3.38 -19.18 -4.86
CA VAL A 261 -2.55 -20.37 -4.67
C VAL A 261 -1.96 -20.84 -6.00
N GLN A 262 -2.77 -20.94 -7.06
CA GLN A 262 -2.30 -21.29 -8.40
C GLN A 262 -1.25 -20.31 -8.93
N ALA A 263 -1.45 -19.01 -8.71
CA ALA A 263 -0.46 -18.00 -9.07
C ALA A 263 0.83 -18.14 -8.25
N ARG A 264 0.73 -18.44 -6.95
CA ARG A 264 1.89 -18.70 -6.09
C ARG A 264 2.69 -19.91 -6.57
N GLU A 265 2.03 -21.01 -6.87
CA GLU A 265 2.67 -22.22 -7.41
C GLU A 265 3.43 -21.93 -8.70
N PHE A 266 2.82 -21.17 -9.62
CA PHE A 266 3.50 -20.75 -10.84
C PHE A 266 4.74 -19.88 -10.55
N LEU A 267 4.60 -18.83 -9.73
CA LEU A 267 5.72 -17.95 -9.40
C LEU A 267 6.87 -18.70 -8.73
N ASP A 268 6.56 -19.64 -7.84
CA ASP A 268 7.57 -20.47 -7.18
C ASP A 268 8.27 -21.37 -8.21
N SER A 269 7.54 -21.94 -9.18
CA SER A 269 8.11 -22.76 -10.26
C SER A 269 8.97 -21.97 -11.24
N ALA A 270 8.66 -20.69 -11.47
CA ALA A 270 9.44 -19.78 -12.30
C ALA A 270 10.71 -19.26 -11.59
N GLY A 271 10.79 -19.37 -10.26
CA GLY A 271 11.89 -18.85 -9.45
C GLY A 271 11.60 -17.47 -8.82
N LEU A 272 10.38 -16.95 -8.98
CA LEU A 272 9.84 -15.73 -8.36
C LEU A 272 9.32 -15.99 -6.93
N THR A 273 10.03 -16.81 -6.16
CA THR A 273 9.62 -17.27 -4.82
C THR A 273 9.43 -16.13 -3.81
N THR A 274 10.14 -15.02 -4.01
CA THR A 274 10.10 -13.87 -3.09
C THR A 274 9.04 -12.84 -3.51
N THR A 275 8.58 -12.88 -4.77
CA THR A 275 7.61 -11.95 -5.35
C THR A 275 6.27 -12.01 -4.64
N LYS A 276 5.67 -10.84 -4.37
CA LYS A 276 4.44 -10.71 -3.59
C LYS A 276 3.21 -10.63 -4.49
N ILE A 277 2.12 -11.30 -4.12
CA ILE A 277 0.90 -11.34 -4.91
C ILE A 277 -0.09 -10.31 -4.38
N ILE A 278 -0.49 -9.36 -5.23
CA ILE A 278 -1.51 -8.36 -4.94
C ILE A 278 -2.78 -8.71 -5.72
N ALA A 279 -3.87 -9.05 -5.04
CA ALA A 279 -5.10 -9.45 -5.71
C ALA A 279 -5.95 -8.21 -6.08
N LYS A 280 -6.37 -8.11 -7.34
CA LYS A 280 -7.32 -7.07 -7.79
C LYS A 280 -8.75 -7.52 -7.53
N CYS A 281 -9.45 -6.77 -6.69
CA CYS A 281 -10.86 -6.94 -6.39
C CYS A 281 -11.70 -6.14 -7.39
N GLU A 282 -12.27 -6.83 -8.37
CA GLU A 282 -12.83 -6.26 -9.61
C GLU A 282 -14.27 -6.65 -9.89
N THR A 283 -14.77 -7.72 -9.27
CA THR A 283 -16.12 -8.26 -9.53
C THR A 283 -16.88 -8.46 -8.23
N ARG A 284 -18.21 -8.59 -8.30
CA ARG A 284 -19.00 -8.96 -7.11
C ARG A 284 -18.57 -10.29 -6.52
N GLN A 285 -18.22 -11.29 -7.32
CA GLN A 285 -17.66 -12.56 -6.82
C GLN A 285 -16.44 -12.34 -5.91
N SER A 286 -15.53 -11.45 -6.33
CA SER A 286 -14.35 -11.11 -5.52
C SER A 286 -14.73 -10.45 -4.18
N LEU A 287 -15.85 -9.72 -4.12
CA LEU A 287 -16.39 -9.18 -2.87
C LEU A 287 -17.01 -10.26 -1.97
N PHE A 288 -17.74 -11.22 -2.54
CA PHE A 288 -18.29 -12.35 -1.79
C PHE A 288 -17.20 -13.22 -1.16
N ASN A 289 -16.14 -13.48 -1.93
CA ASN A 289 -14.98 -14.26 -1.50
C ASN A 289 -13.85 -13.42 -0.92
N PHE A 290 -14.08 -12.12 -0.68
CA PHE A 290 -13.03 -11.15 -0.35
C PHE A 290 -12.12 -11.61 0.80
N LYS A 291 -12.72 -12.24 1.79
CA LYS A 291 -12.06 -12.69 3.01
C LYS A 291 -11.05 -13.79 2.77
N SER A 292 -11.40 -14.80 1.96
CA SER A 292 -10.48 -15.88 1.62
C SER A 292 -9.38 -15.38 0.69
N ILE A 293 -9.72 -14.50 -0.26
CA ILE A 293 -8.74 -13.83 -1.14
C ILE A 293 -7.74 -13.01 -0.31
N ALA A 294 -8.22 -12.16 0.62
CA ALA A 294 -7.37 -11.31 1.44
C ALA A 294 -6.50 -12.09 2.44
N GLY A 295 -6.95 -13.28 2.87
CA GLY A 295 -6.14 -14.20 3.67
C GLY A 295 -4.97 -14.80 2.86
N ALA A 296 -5.22 -15.18 1.60
CA ALA A 296 -4.22 -15.80 0.74
C ALA A 296 -3.25 -14.79 0.08
N ALA A 297 -3.73 -13.60 -0.30
CA ALA A 297 -2.93 -12.59 -0.99
C ALA A 297 -1.99 -11.83 -0.05
N ASP A 298 -0.88 -11.28 -0.57
CA ASP A 298 0.02 -10.42 0.19
C ASP A 298 -0.50 -8.98 0.32
N GLY A 299 -1.46 -8.57 -0.52
CA GLY A 299 -2.14 -7.28 -0.50
C GLY A 299 -3.33 -7.25 -1.45
N ILE A 300 -4.10 -6.15 -1.41
CA ILE A 300 -5.30 -5.98 -2.23
C ILE A 300 -5.21 -4.67 -3.02
N ILE A 301 -5.65 -4.71 -4.29
CA ILE A 301 -6.03 -3.52 -5.06
C ILE A 301 -7.55 -3.50 -5.18
N LEU A 302 -8.21 -2.44 -4.71
CA LEU A 302 -9.63 -2.21 -4.98
C LEU A 302 -9.76 -1.45 -6.29
N SER A 303 -10.06 -2.18 -7.37
CA SER A 303 -10.19 -1.63 -8.71
C SER A 303 -11.57 -1.00 -8.92
N ARG A 304 -11.76 0.23 -8.43
CA ARG A 304 -13.05 0.94 -8.46
C ARG A 304 -13.61 1.16 -9.87
N GLY A 305 -12.74 1.21 -10.88
CA GLY A 305 -13.14 1.30 -12.28
C GLY A 305 -13.95 0.10 -12.76
N ASN A 306 -13.38 -1.10 -12.64
CA ASN A 306 -14.05 -2.35 -13.03
C ASN A 306 -15.18 -2.70 -12.06
N LEU A 307 -14.93 -2.57 -10.76
CA LEU A 307 -15.92 -2.90 -9.74
C LEU A 307 -17.14 -1.97 -9.81
N GLY A 308 -16.97 -0.71 -10.21
CA GLY A 308 -18.08 0.24 -10.40
C GLY A 308 -19.00 -0.07 -11.59
N LEU A 309 -18.58 -0.95 -12.52
CA LEU A 309 -19.47 -1.46 -13.57
C LEU A 309 -20.41 -2.53 -13.02
N ASP A 310 -19.95 -3.30 -12.04
CA ASP A 310 -20.69 -4.41 -11.47
C ASP A 310 -21.47 -3.98 -10.22
N VAL A 311 -20.94 -3.10 -9.37
CA VAL A 311 -21.58 -2.67 -8.13
C VAL A 311 -22.44 -1.42 -8.38
N LEU A 312 -23.65 -1.41 -7.81
CA LEU A 312 -24.53 -0.25 -7.86
C LEU A 312 -23.85 1.01 -7.28
N PRO A 313 -23.89 2.17 -7.97
CA PRO A 313 -23.15 3.37 -7.56
C PRO A 313 -23.41 3.82 -6.13
N GLU A 314 -24.65 3.74 -5.65
CA GLU A 314 -25.06 4.14 -4.30
C GLU A 314 -24.46 3.27 -3.18
N LYS A 315 -23.95 2.08 -3.52
CA LYS A 315 -23.30 1.17 -2.55
C LYS A 315 -21.78 1.29 -2.55
N MET A 316 -21.17 1.95 -3.54
CA MET A 316 -19.73 1.94 -3.75
C MET A 316 -18.94 2.49 -2.56
N ALA A 317 -19.41 3.59 -1.94
CA ALA A 317 -18.77 4.16 -0.76
C ALA A 317 -18.75 3.18 0.44
N LEU A 318 -19.81 2.39 0.60
CA LEU A 318 -19.91 1.39 1.68
C LEU A 318 -18.96 0.21 1.42
N VAL A 319 -18.90 -0.25 0.16
CA VAL A 319 -17.99 -1.33 -0.26
C VAL A 319 -16.53 -0.92 -0.03
N GLN A 320 -16.13 0.27 -0.47
CA GLN A 320 -14.77 0.79 -0.28
C GLN A 320 -14.39 0.82 1.20
N LYS A 321 -15.20 1.46 2.04
CA LYS A 321 -14.93 1.56 3.49
C LYS A 321 -14.86 0.19 4.14
N SER A 322 -15.72 -0.75 3.75
CA SER A 322 -15.71 -2.12 4.27
C SER A 322 -14.43 -2.87 3.89
N VAL A 323 -14.04 -2.83 2.61
CA VAL A 323 -12.81 -3.49 2.11
C VAL A 323 -11.57 -2.93 2.81
N ILE A 324 -11.41 -1.61 2.85
CA ILE A 324 -10.28 -0.95 3.51
C ILE A 324 -10.22 -1.32 5.00
N SER A 325 -11.36 -1.30 5.70
CA SER A 325 -11.39 -1.65 7.12
C SER A 325 -10.98 -3.10 7.38
N ASN A 326 -11.42 -4.04 6.54
CA ASN A 326 -11.02 -5.45 6.67
C ASN A 326 -9.51 -5.63 6.43
N CYS A 327 -8.95 -4.98 5.40
CA CYS A 327 -7.50 -5.00 5.14
C CYS A 327 -6.67 -4.44 6.31
N ASN A 328 -7.10 -3.31 6.88
CA ASN A 328 -6.43 -2.69 8.03
C ASN A 328 -6.44 -3.61 9.26
N LEU A 329 -7.56 -4.30 9.53
CA LEU A 329 -7.68 -5.25 10.64
C LEU A 329 -6.69 -6.41 10.54
N ILE A 330 -6.51 -6.97 9.35
CA ILE A 330 -5.57 -8.07 9.11
C ILE A 330 -4.14 -7.59 8.82
N GLY A 331 -3.92 -6.28 8.68
CA GLY A 331 -2.62 -5.69 8.38
C GLY A 331 -2.10 -5.95 6.96
N LYS A 332 -3.00 -6.17 6.00
CA LYS A 332 -2.66 -6.32 4.58
C LYS A 332 -2.71 -4.95 3.88
N PRO A 333 -1.73 -4.60 3.04
CA PRO A 333 -1.76 -3.35 2.29
C PRO A 333 -2.95 -3.31 1.34
N ILE A 334 -3.66 -2.17 1.33
CA ILE A 334 -4.80 -1.90 0.46
C ILE A 334 -4.52 -0.67 -0.41
N ILE A 335 -4.64 -0.84 -1.72
CA ILE A 335 -4.38 0.17 -2.74
C ILE A 335 -5.68 0.50 -3.46
N ILE A 336 -5.96 1.79 -3.67
CA ILE A 336 -7.17 2.26 -4.36
C ILE A 336 -6.84 2.83 -5.73
N THR A 337 -7.64 2.51 -6.75
CA THR A 337 -7.48 3.02 -8.13
C THR A 337 -8.54 4.08 -8.49
N ARG A 338 -8.37 4.77 -9.62
CA ARG A 338 -9.38 5.67 -10.24
C ARG A 338 -9.79 6.84 -9.35
N VAL A 339 -8.83 7.69 -8.97
CA VAL A 339 -9.04 8.81 -8.03
C VAL A 339 -9.08 10.20 -8.68
N VAL A 340 -8.35 10.42 -9.78
CA VAL A 340 -8.19 11.75 -10.42
C VAL A 340 -8.18 11.66 -11.95
N ASP A 341 -9.10 10.88 -12.50
CA ASP A 341 -9.21 10.56 -13.92
C ASP A 341 -9.17 11.79 -14.85
N THR A 342 -9.76 12.93 -14.43
CA THR A 342 -9.77 14.15 -15.24
C THR A 342 -8.38 14.75 -15.46
N MET A 343 -7.41 14.42 -14.60
CA MET A 343 -6.03 14.90 -14.72
C MET A 343 -5.27 14.29 -15.91
N CYS A 344 -5.85 13.30 -16.60
CA CYS A 344 -5.33 12.84 -17.89
C CYS A 344 -5.29 13.96 -18.94
N VAL A 345 -6.26 14.90 -18.89
CA VAL A 345 -6.41 15.96 -19.89
C VAL A 345 -6.40 17.36 -19.30
N ALA A 346 -6.64 17.50 -17.99
CA ALA A 346 -6.65 18.77 -17.28
C ALA A 346 -5.50 18.86 -16.26
N PRO A 347 -4.90 20.04 -16.04
CA PRO A 347 -3.80 20.20 -15.08
C PRO A 347 -4.26 20.24 -13.61
N ARG A 348 -5.57 20.17 -13.34
CA ARG A 348 -6.15 20.18 -11.99
C ARG A 348 -7.30 19.20 -11.88
N PRO A 349 -7.44 18.50 -10.74
CA PRO A 349 -8.57 17.61 -10.51
C PRO A 349 -9.85 18.42 -10.22
N THR A 350 -10.98 17.77 -10.34
CA THR A 350 -12.26 18.30 -9.87
C THR A 350 -12.33 18.33 -8.34
N ARG A 351 -13.29 19.09 -7.80
CA ARG A 351 -13.56 19.12 -6.35
C ARG A 351 -13.96 17.74 -5.80
N ALA A 352 -14.68 16.95 -6.60
CA ALA A 352 -15.11 15.61 -6.21
C ALA A 352 -13.90 14.66 -6.12
N GLU A 353 -13.02 14.66 -7.12
CA GLU A 353 -11.80 13.85 -7.14
C GLU A 353 -10.83 14.24 -6.01
N ALA A 354 -10.62 15.54 -5.76
CA ALA A 354 -9.79 15.98 -4.64
C ALA A 354 -10.34 15.50 -3.28
N THR A 355 -11.66 15.54 -3.12
CA THR A 355 -12.34 15.05 -1.90
C THR A 355 -12.29 13.52 -1.82
N ASP A 356 -12.33 12.82 -2.94
CA ASP A 356 -12.21 11.36 -3.02
C ASP A 356 -10.81 10.90 -2.58
N VAL A 357 -9.74 11.51 -3.10
CA VAL A 357 -8.35 11.26 -2.64
C VAL A 357 -8.23 11.46 -1.13
N ALA A 358 -8.75 12.56 -0.59
CA ALA A 358 -8.70 12.81 0.85
C ALA A 358 -9.45 11.73 1.65
N ASN A 359 -10.64 11.32 1.21
CA ASN A 359 -11.41 10.27 1.90
C ASN A 359 -10.73 8.91 1.84
N VAL A 360 -10.07 8.56 0.73
CA VAL A 360 -9.28 7.32 0.62
C VAL A 360 -8.19 7.26 1.70
N VAL A 361 -7.50 8.38 1.94
CA VAL A 361 -6.48 8.48 2.99
C VAL A 361 -7.09 8.39 4.39
N LEU A 362 -8.22 9.06 4.61
CA LEU A 362 -8.95 9.06 5.89
C LEU A 362 -9.60 7.71 6.22
N ASP A 363 -9.97 6.93 5.20
CA ASP A 363 -10.45 5.56 5.36
C ASP A 363 -9.34 4.61 5.82
N GLY A 364 -8.08 5.02 5.63
CA GLY A 364 -6.90 4.29 6.06
C GLY A 364 -6.27 3.44 4.96
N ALA A 365 -6.41 3.82 3.69
CA ALA A 365 -5.71 3.14 2.60
C ALA A 365 -4.18 3.26 2.73
N ASP A 366 -3.45 2.28 2.19
CA ASP A 366 -1.99 2.31 2.18
C ASP A 366 -1.43 3.10 1.01
N GLY A 367 -2.11 3.03 -0.13
CA GLY A 367 -1.68 3.76 -1.31
C GLY A 367 -2.75 3.96 -2.37
N ILE A 368 -2.37 4.73 -3.37
CA ILE A 368 -3.17 5.10 -4.53
C ILE A 368 -2.41 4.66 -5.78
N LEU A 369 -3.11 4.01 -6.70
CA LEU A 369 -2.57 3.60 -8.00
C LEU A 369 -3.13 4.47 -9.10
N LEU A 370 -2.23 5.13 -9.83
CA LEU A 370 -2.51 5.92 -11.01
C LEU A 370 -2.34 5.05 -12.25
N GLY A 371 -3.41 4.98 -13.04
CA GLY A 371 -3.47 4.18 -14.26
C GLY A 371 -3.30 5.09 -15.46
N ALA A 372 -4.41 5.54 -16.04
CA ALA A 372 -4.43 6.35 -17.25
C ALA A 372 -3.65 7.67 -17.11
N GLU A 373 -3.65 8.24 -15.90
CA GLU A 373 -3.08 9.56 -15.60
C GLU A 373 -1.57 9.60 -15.81
N THR A 374 -0.86 8.51 -15.49
CA THR A 374 0.59 8.39 -15.71
C THR A 374 0.94 7.57 -16.94
N LEU A 375 0.07 6.64 -17.36
CA LEU A 375 0.28 5.84 -18.57
C LEU A 375 0.25 6.72 -19.84
N ARG A 376 -0.84 7.48 -20.02
CA ARG A 376 -1.12 8.25 -21.25
C ARG A 376 -1.55 9.71 -21.00
N GLY A 377 -1.61 10.13 -19.73
CA GLY A 377 -2.05 11.47 -19.37
C GLY A 377 -1.05 12.56 -19.77
N LYS A 378 -1.55 13.78 -19.97
CA LYS A 378 -0.72 14.95 -20.34
C LYS A 378 0.09 15.52 -19.18
N TYR A 379 -0.27 15.19 -17.94
CA TYR A 379 0.26 15.82 -16.73
C TYR A 379 0.77 14.80 -15.68
N PRO A 380 1.56 13.78 -16.05
CA PRO A 380 1.88 12.66 -15.15
C PRO A 380 2.55 13.09 -13.84
N VAL A 381 3.56 13.97 -13.92
CA VAL A 381 4.29 14.47 -12.74
C VAL A 381 3.39 15.34 -11.86
N LEU A 382 2.65 16.27 -12.47
CA LEU A 382 1.77 17.19 -11.76
C LEU A 382 0.63 16.44 -11.05
N THR A 383 0.14 15.34 -11.62
CA THR A 383 -0.83 14.45 -10.97
C THR A 383 -0.27 13.87 -9.68
N VAL A 384 0.95 13.32 -9.70
CA VAL A 384 1.61 12.78 -8.50
C VAL A 384 1.79 13.88 -7.45
N GLU A 385 2.34 15.03 -7.82
CA GLU A 385 2.51 16.16 -6.90
C GLU A 385 1.20 16.61 -6.25
N THR A 386 0.12 16.65 -7.03
CA THR A 386 -1.20 17.08 -6.55
C THR A 386 -1.77 16.08 -5.55
N ILE A 387 -1.68 14.78 -5.83
CA ILE A 387 -2.13 13.73 -4.92
C ILE A 387 -1.32 13.75 -3.63
N MET A 388 0.00 13.87 -3.73
CA MET A 388 0.87 13.94 -2.54
C MET A 388 0.49 15.11 -1.65
N LYS A 389 0.22 16.29 -2.22
CA LYS A 389 -0.27 17.46 -1.46
C LYS A 389 -1.61 17.19 -0.77
N ILE A 390 -2.56 16.54 -1.44
CA ILE A 390 -3.86 16.19 -0.84
C ILE A 390 -3.68 15.16 0.28
N CYS A 391 -2.87 14.12 0.07
CA CYS A 391 -2.57 13.09 1.06
C CYS A 391 -1.99 13.71 2.34
N ARG A 392 -1.00 14.62 2.20
CA ARG A 392 -0.41 15.34 3.34
C ARG A 392 -1.47 16.08 4.17
N GLN A 393 -2.38 16.79 3.52
CA GLN A 393 -3.44 17.52 4.24
C GLN A 393 -4.43 16.59 4.93
N ALA A 394 -4.81 15.48 4.29
CA ALA A 394 -5.68 14.48 4.89
C ALA A 394 -5.01 13.76 6.08
N GLU A 395 -3.70 13.51 6.00
CA GLU A 395 -2.93 12.87 7.06
C GLU A 395 -2.86 13.73 8.34
N LYS A 396 -2.81 15.06 8.24
CA LYS A 396 -2.78 15.97 9.42
C LYS A 396 -4.00 15.83 10.33
N VAL A 397 -5.15 15.50 9.76
CA VAL A 397 -6.43 15.37 10.48
C VAL A 397 -6.84 13.92 10.73
N PHE A 398 -5.98 12.96 10.40
CA PHE A 398 -6.21 11.55 10.64
C PHE A 398 -6.13 11.24 12.14
N ASP A 399 -7.19 10.66 12.73
CA ASP A 399 -7.19 10.30 14.15
C ASP A 399 -6.46 8.98 14.40
N HIS A 400 -5.14 9.07 14.55
CA HIS A 400 -4.25 7.94 14.82
C HIS A 400 -4.60 7.19 16.11
N VAL A 401 -4.96 7.90 17.18
CA VAL A 401 -5.27 7.31 18.50
C VAL A 401 -6.54 6.49 18.42
N HIS A 402 -7.61 7.06 17.88
CA HIS A 402 -8.87 6.33 17.73
C HIS A 402 -8.73 5.14 16.78
N HIS A 403 -7.94 5.29 15.71
CA HIS A 403 -7.66 4.18 14.80
C HIS A 403 -6.92 3.03 15.51
N PHE A 404 -5.88 3.36 16.28
CA PHE A 404 -5.12 2.40 17.08
C PHE A 404 -6.03 1.64 18.06
N ASP A 405 -6.82 2.36 18.85
CA ASP A 405 -7.69 1.77 19.87
C ASP A 405 -8.74 0.86 19.24
N HIS A 406 -9.31 1.26 18.09
CA HIS A 406 -10.26 0.42 17.35
C HIS A 406 -9.62 -0.89 16.88
N LEU A 407 -8.42 -0.84 16.28
CA LEU A 407 -7.73 -2.04 15.84
C LEU A 407 -7.41 -2.98 17.02
N MET A 408 -6.97 -2.41 18.15
CA MET A 408 -6.68 -3.18 19.35
C MET A 408 -7.94 -3.84 19.94
N GLN A 409 -9.07 -3.14 19.97
CA GLN A 409 -10.32 -3.68 20.49
C GLN A 409 -10.83 -4.84 19.62
N GLU A 410 -10.87 -4.66 18.30
CA GLU A 410 -11.34 -5.67 17.36
C GLU A 410 -10.40 -6.89 17.32
N ALA A 411 -9.08 -6.67 17.37
CA ALA A 411 -8.10 -7.76 17.43
C ALA A 411 -8.27 -8.63 18.68
N MET A 412 -8.73 -8.05 19.80
CA MET A 412 -9.09 -8.81 20.99
C MET A 412 -10.42 -9.56 20.78
N GLU A 413 -11.46 -8.95 20.23
CA GLU A 413 -12.76 -9.64 20.04
C GLU A 413 -12.68 -10.90 19.15
N ILE A 414 -11.69 -11.00 18.25
CA ILE A 414 -11.53 -12.14 17.33
C ILE A 414 -11.13 -13.45 18.03
N ALA A 415 -10.40 -13.43 19.15
CA ALA A 415 -9.89 -14.66 19.76
C ALA A 415 -10.68 -15.17 20.98
N ASP A 416 -11.91 -14.68 21.16
CA ASP A 416 -12.85 -15.15 22.19
C ASP A 416 -13.64 -16.41 21.78
N ASP A 417 -13.24 -17.11 20.70
CA ASP A 417 -13.80 -18.43 20.40
C ASP A 417 -12.78 -19.37 19.74
N THR A 418 -12.64 -20.55 20.34
CA THR A 418 -11.92 -21.77 19.91
C THR A 418 -10.44 -21.91 20.30
N GLY A 419 -10.17 -22.98 21.06
CA GLY A 419 -8.83 -23.42 21.42
C GLY A 419 -8.21 -24.34 20.36
N ALA A 420 -6.88 -24.19 20.27
CA ALA A 420 -5.86 -25.16 19.86
C ALA A 420 -5.66 -25.54 18.38
N LEU A 421 -4.37 -25.42 18.00
CA LEU A 421 -3.58 -26.00 16.90
C LEU A 421 -3.43 -25.17 15.62
N GLY A 422 -2.17 -24.93 15.26
CA GLY A 422 -1.73 -23.90 14.32
C GLY A 422 -1.75 -24.26 12.84
N GLY A 423 -1.33 -23.27 12.05
CA GLY A 423 -1.07 -23.37 10.61
C GLY A 423 -2.34 -23.47 9.78
N SER A 424 -2.59 -22.47 8.93
CA SER A 424 -3.70 -22.36 7.96
C SER A 424 -5.14 -22.28 8.51
N GLY A 425 -5.40 -22.72 9.75
CA GLY A 425 -6.74 -22.75 10.36
C GLY A 425 -7.25 -21.46 11.01
N GLU A 426 -6.37 -20.56 11.45
CA GLU A 426 -6.74 -19.31 12.17
C GLU A 426 -7.55 -18.34 11.30
N PHE A 427 -7.46 -18.46 9.97
CA PHE A 427 -8.18 -17.61 9.01
C PHE A 427 -9.62 -18.07 8.72
N ALA A 428 -9.94 -19.35 8.92
CA ALA A 428 -11.26 -19.91 8.58
C ALA A 428 -12.31 -19.68 9.69
N GLN A 429 -11.89 -19.66 10.95
CA GLN A 429 -12.81 -19.65 12.10
C GLN A 429 -13.45 -18.28 12.39
N TYR A 430 -12.78 -17.16 12.09
CA TYR A 430 -13.41 -15.83 12.15
C TYR A 430 -14.64 -15.72 11.23
N PHE A 431 -14.73 -16.56 10.19
CA PHE A 431 -15.76 -16.44 9.15
C PHE A 431 -16.83 -17.53 9.14
N ALA A 432 -16.62 -18.67 9.78
CA ALA A 432 -17.70 -19.64 10.03
C ALA A 432 -18.90 -19.00 10.75
N ARG A 433 -18.68 -17.91 11.50
CA ARG A 433 -19.72 -17.19 12.24
C ARG A 433 -20.53 -16.17 11.43
N ASN A 434 -20.02 -15.73 10.27
CA ASN A 434 -20.68 -14.70 9.44
C ASN A 434 -21.34 -15.27 8.16
N VAL A 435 -21.21 -16.58 7.91
CA VAL A 435 -21.82 -17.28 6.76
C VAL A 435 -23.10 -18.03 7.16
N SER A 436 -23.40 -18.21 8.45
CA SER A 436 -24.55 -18.99 8.93
C SER A 436 -25.91 -18.27 8.95
N GLN A 437 -26.06 -17.12 8.27
CA GLN A 437 -27.37 -16.47 8.09
C GLN A 437 -27.62 -15.93 6.68
N ALA A 438 -27.15 -16.66 5.67
CA ALA A 438 -27.68 -16.56 4.32
C ALA A 438 -27.79 -17.96 3.73
N ASN A 439 -28.74 -18.76 4.22
CA ASN A 439 -29.28 -19.86 3.44
C ASN A 439 -30.74 -20.11 3.83
N LEU A 440 -31.57 -19.94 2.80
CA LEU A 440 -32.97 -20.33 2.73
C LEU A 440 -33.11 -21.81 3.10
N THR A 441 -34.09 -22.09 3.94
CA THR A 441 -34.56 -23.44 4.27
C THR A 441 -34.98 -24.19 3.00
N PRO A 442 -34.46 -25.40 2.72
CA PRO A 442 -35.19 -26.37 1.95
C PRO A 442 -36.05 -27.20 2.92
N ALA A 443 -37.36 -27.08 2.77
CA ALA A 443 -38.31 -27.99 3.39
C ALA A 443 -38.15 -29.38 2.74
N MET A 444 -37.92 -30.43 3.54
CA MET A 444 -38.20 -31.82 3.17
C MET A 444 -38.70 -32.59 4.42
N PRO A 445 -39.54 -33.62 4.23
CA PRO A 445 -40.51 -34.04 5.22
C PRO A 445 -40.03 -35.20 6.11
N SER A 446 -40.73 -35.33 7.23
CA SER A 446 -40.66 -36.39 8.23
C SER A 446 -41.14 -37.76 7.70
N SER A 447 -40.39 -38.83 8.00
CA SER A 447 -40.96 -40.15 8.35
C SER A 447 -39.90 -41.19 8.75
N LEU A 448 -40.11 -41.83 9.92
CA LEU A 448 -39.88 -43.27 10.28
C LEU A 448 -38.43 -43.81 10.20
N GLY A 449 -37.87 -44.61 11.12
CA GLY A 449 -38.32 -45.30 12.33
C GLY A 449 -37.24 -46.33 12.74
N ASN A 450 -37.10 -46.58 14.05
CA ASN A 450 -36.55 -47.73 14.80
C ASN A 450 -35.44 -48.65 14.23
N GLY A 451 -34.39 -48.89 15.06
CA GLY A 451 -34.09 -50.23 15.55
C GLY A 451 -32.63 -50.73 15.62
N VAL A 452 -32.12 -50.91 16.86
CA VAL A 452 -31.51 -52.15 17.43
C VAL A 452 -30.00 -52.51 17.23
N ASP A 453 -29.40 -52.86 18.39
CA ASP A 453 -28.25 -53.73 18.79
C ASP A 453 -26.75 -53.29 18.79
N ASP A 454 -26.20 -53.19 20.03
CA ASP A 454 -25.08 -53.94 20.68
C ASP A 454 -24.10 -54.73 19.76
N SER A 455 -22.79 -54.90 20.00
CA SER A 455 -21.90 -54.85 21.18
C SER A 455 -20.44 -55.01 20.68
N ASP A 456 -19.45 -54.45 21.41
CA ASP A 456 -18.24 -55.17 21.87
C ASP A 456 -17.20 -54.21 22.48
N GLY A 457 -16.73 -54.56 23.69
CA GLY A 457 -15.79 -53.77 24.47
C GLY A 457 -14.34 -54.29 24.45
N GLN A 458 -13.40 -53.48 24.94
CA GLN A 458 -12.60 -53.78 26.14
C GLN A 458 -11.49 -52.73 26.42
N SER A 459 -11.50 -52.27 27.69
CA SER A 459 -10.37 -52.00 28.61
C SER A 459 -9.29 -50.96 28.26
N LEU A 460 -9.14 -49.94 29.13
CA LEU A 460 -7.92 -49.74 29.95
C LEU A 460 -8.00 -48.52 30.91
N ARG A 461 -7.92 -48.84 32.20
CA ARG A 461 -7.24 -48.17 33.34
C ARG A 461 -7.59 -46.72 33.75
N SER A 462 -8.00 -46.66 35.01
CA SER A 462 -8.14 -45.52 35.91
C SER A 462 -6.87 -44.66 36.04
N ILE A 463 -7.00 -43.35 35.79
CA ILE A 463 -6.04 -42.32 36.19
C ILE A 463 -6.75 -41.35 37.14
N ASN A 464 -6.08 -41.04 38.25
CA ASN A 464 -6.52 -40.22 39.38
C ASN A 464 -7.19 -38.89 38.96
N ARG A 465 -8.44 -38.69 39.40
CA ARG A 465 -9.29 -37.52 39.09
C ARG A 465 -8.97 -36.23 39.87
N HIS A 466 -7.99 -36.22 40.76
CA HIS A 466 -7.71 -35.06 41.61
C HIS A 466 -6.60 -34.11 41.12
N ASP A 467 -5.60 -34.60 40.38
CA ASP A 467 -4.59 -33.73 39.74
C ASP A 467 -5.08 -33.12 38.41
N SER A 468 -6.07 -33.76 37.78
CA SER A 468 -6.69 -33.29 36.55
C SER A 468 -7.52 -32.04 36.79
N GLN A 469 -8.19 -31.92 37.95
CA GLN A 469 -8.98 -30.72 38.27
C GLN A 469 -8.09 -29.49 38.49
N ALA A 470 -6.96 -29.59 39.18
CA ALA A 470 -6.08 -28.42 39.39
C ALA A 470 -5.40 -27.93 38.10
N GLN A 471 -5.09 -28.84 37.15
CA GLN A 471 -4.60 -28.47 35.82
C GLN A 471 -5.72 -27.93 34.91
N LEU A 472 -6.94 -28.47 35.01
CA LEU A 472 -8.12 -27.95 34.31
C LEU A 472 -8.51 -26.54 34.79
N THR A 473 -8.36 -26.23 36.09
CA THR A 473 -8.64 -24.89 36.62
C THR A 473 -7.56 -23.85 36.23
N ARG A 474 -6.32 -24.27 35.94
CA ARG A 474 -5.30 -23.38 35.36
C ARG A 474 -5.50 -23.13 33.87
N ALA A 475 -6.00 -24.13 33.13
CA ALA A 475 -6.35 -23.98 31.72
C ALA A 475 -7.61 -23.12 31.50
N ALA A 476 -8.54 -23.11 32.46
CA ALA A 476 -9.77 -22.31 32.40
C ALA A 476 -9.57 -20.80 32.65
N ASN A 477 -8.39 -20.37 33.11
CA ASN A 477 -8.07 -18.97 33.41
C ASN A 477 -7.11 -18.30 32.39
N LEU A 478 -6.82 -18.95 31.25
CA LEU A 478 -6.04 -18.38 30.14
C LEU A 478 -6.92 -17.95 28.94
N GLY A 479 -8.20 -17.67 29.19
CA GLY A 479 -9.16 -17.21 28.17
C GLY A 479 -9.04 -15.72 27.88
N SER A 480 -7.90 -15.29 27.32
CA SER A 480 -7.76 -13.97 26.71
C SER A 480 -7.08 -14.11 25.35
N PRO A 481 -7.58 -13.44 24.30
CA PRO A 481 -6.92 -13.28 23.02
C PRO A 481 -5.49 -12.77 23.19
N LEU A 482 -4.51 -13.66 23.03
CA LEU A 482 -3.11 -13.23 23.08
C LEU A 482 -2.68 -12.90 21.65
N LEU A 483 -2.40 -11.61 21.42
CA LEU A 483 -1.67 -11.18 20.23
C LEU A 483 -0.38 -12.00 20.08
N SER A 484 0.06 -12.20 18.84
CA SER A 484 1.37 -12.79 18.59
C SER A 484 2.46 -11.97 19.30
N LYS A 485 3.57 -12.61 19.69
CA LYS A 485 4.68 -11.91 20.36
C LYS A 485 5.16 -10.71 19.55
N LEU A 486 5.25 -10.86 18.24
CA LEU A 486 5.69 -9.80 17.34
C LEU A 486 4.68 -8.65 17.26
N GLU A 487 3.40 -8.95 17.20
CA GLU A 487 2.33 -7.94 17.15
C GLU A 487 2.17 -7.20 18.48
N SER A 488 2.33 -7.90 19.61
CA SER A 488 2.38 -7.28 20.94
C SER A 488 3.55 -6.29 21.06
N ILE A 489 4.72 -6.64 20.52
CA ILE A 489 5.88 -5.73 20.47
C ILE A 489 5.60 -4.54 19.53
N ALA A 490 5.03 -4.77 18.36
CA ALA A 490 4.74 -3.71 17.39
C ALA A 490 3.72 -2.69 17.94
N SER A 491 2.60 -3.16 18.49
CA SER A 491 1.59 -2.30 19.13
C SER A 491 2.16 -1.54 20.32
N SER A 492 3.00 -2.19 21.14
CA SER A 492 3.69 -1.54 22.26
C SER A 492 4.67 -0.46 21.81
N ALA A 493 5.40 -0.68 20.71
CA ALA A 493 6.31 0.31 20.14
C ALA A 493 5.56 1.54 19.62
N VAL A 494 4.44 1.36 18.92
CA VAL A 494 3.60 2.46 18.44
C VAL A 494 3.03 3.27 19.61
N ARG A 495 2.52 2.59 20.65
CA ARG A 495 2.02 3.25 21.85
C ARG A 495 3.12 3.97 22.64
N ALA A 496 4.32 3.39 22.70
CA ALA A 496 5.46 4.05 23.32
C ALA A 496 5.85 5.32 22.55
N ALA A 497 5.90 5.26 21.21
CA ALA A 497 6.21 6.39 20.35
C ALA A 497 5.24 7.56 20.54
N ASP A 498 3.93 7.27 20.60
CA ASP A 498 2.90 8.26 20.91
C ASP A 498 3.11 8.90 22.29
N LYS A 499 3.33 8.09 23.33
CA LYS A 499 3.40 8.56 24.73
C LYS A 499 4.66 9.35 25.05
N VAL A 500 5.77 9.07 24.38
CA VAL A 500 7.02 9.82 24.55
C VAL A 500 7.15 10.99 23.58
N GLY A 501 6.17 11.19 22.68
CA GLY A 501 6.26 12.22 21.65
C GLY A 501 7.45 11.98 20.71
N ALA A 502 7.71 10.73 20.33
CA ALA A 502 8.80 10.40 19.43
C ALA A 502 8.58 11.05 18.06
N SER A 503 9.66 11.49 17.40
CA SER A 503 9.61 12.00 16.03
C SER A 503 9.76 10.89 14.99
N LEU A 504 10.36 9.75 15.35
CA LEU A 504 10.63 8.65 14.44
C LEU A 504 10.52 7.28 15.10
N ILE A 505 10.03 6.29 14.35
CA ILE A 505 10.16 4.87 14.69
C ILE A 505 11.17 4.21 13.75
N ILE A 506 12.21 3.59 14.30
CA ILE A 506 13.21 2.83 13.55
C ILE A 506 12.92 1.35 13.73
N VAL A 507 12.74 0.62 12.62
CA VAL A 507 12.46 -0.81 12.63
C VAL A 507 13.54 -1.57 11.89
N TYR A 508 14.26 -2.44 12.60
CA TYR A 508 15.17 -3.39 11.99
C TYR A 508 14.38 -4.59 11.49
N THR A 509 14.51 -4.92 10.22
CA THR A 509 13.80 -6.05 9.65
C THR A 509 14.61 -6.78 8.59
N ARG A 510 14.38 -8.10 8.52
CA ARG A 510 14.94 -8.97 7.47
C ARG A 510 13.90 -9.34 6.42
N SER A 511 12.66 -9.58 6.85
CA SER A 511 11.54 -10.01 6.00
C SER A 511 10.49 -8.92 5.74
N GLY A 512 10.59 -7.76 6.38
CA GLY A 512 9.58 -6.70 6.33
C GLY A 512 8.41 -6.88 7.31
N GLN A 513 8.22 -8.07 7.90
CA GLN A 513 7.06 -8.38 8.74
C GLN A 513 6.92 -7.47 9.97
N THR A 514 8.01 -7.21 10.69
CA THR A 514 8.01 -6.29 11.84
C THR A 514 7.57 -4.88 11.43
N ALA A 515 8.08 -4.38 10.31
CA ALA A 515 7.74 -3.06 9.80
C ALA A 515 6.26 -3.00 9.37
N SER A 516 5.78 -4.03 8.68
CA SER A 516 4.36 -4.19 8.33
C SER A 516 3.45 -4.15 9.55
N LEU A 517 3.81 -4.84 10.64
CA LEU A 517 3.00 -4.84 11.86
C LEU A 517 3.04 -3.50 12.60
N VAL A 518 4.15 -2.78 12.59
CA VAL A 518 4.20 -1.41 13.12
C VAL A 518 3.32 -0.47 12.27
N SER A 519 3.40 -0.58 10.94
CA SER A 519 2.57 0.18 10.00
C SER A 519 1.07 -0.12 10.11
N LYS A 520 0.68 -1.36 10.42
CA LYS A 520 -0.72 -1.78 10.67
C LYS A 520 -1.41 -0.84 11.66
N TYR A 521 -0.72 -0.44 12.71
CA TYR A 521 -1.24 0.41 13.79
C TYR A 521 -1.24 1.91 13.46
N ARG A 522 -0.84 2.30 12.23
CA ARG A 522 -0.87 3.66 11.70
C ARG A 522 -0.32 4.71 12.68
N PRO A 523 0.95 4.61 13.14
CA PRO A 523 1.55 5.69 13.92
C PRO A 523 1.59 7.00 13.09
N PRO A 524 1.47 8.18 13.74
CA PRO A 524 1.71 9.46 13.07
C PRO A 524 3.19 9.65 12.68
N GLN A 525 4.11 9.01 13.41
CA GLN A 525 5.53 9.07 13.13
C GLN A 525 5.90 8.31 11.84
N PRO A 526 6.86 8.83 11.05
CA PRO A 526 7.51 8.06 10.00
C PRO A 526 8.15 6.78 10.55
N ILE A 527 8.14 5.71 9.75
CA ILE A 527 8.71 4.42 10.11
C ILE A 527 9.95 4.15 9.23
N MET A 528 11.13 4.49 9.72
CA MET A 528 12.38 4.19 9.03
C MET A 528 12.70 2.70 9.15
N THR A 529 12.61 1.99 8.03
CA THR A 529 12.80 0.54 8.00
C THR A 529 14.22 0.21 7.57
N LEU A 530 15.05 -0.24 8.50
CA LEU A 530 16.43 -0.62 8.23
C LEU A 530 16.48 -2.08 7.77
N VAL A 531 16.86 -2.26 6.50
CA VAL A 531 17.09 -3.57 5.91
C VAL A 531 18.58 -3.74 5.70
N VAL A 532 19.18 -4.72 6.38
CA VAL A 532 20.60 -5.05 6.23
C VAL A 532 20.72 -6.12 5.14
N PRO A 533 21.31 -5.81 3.97
CA PRO A 533 21.46 -6.76 2.90
C PRO A 533 22.40 -7.90 3.31
N GLN A 534 22.10 -9.13 2.88
CA GLN A 534 22.96 -10.28 3.11
C GLN A 534 23.47 -10.83 1.78
N LEU A 535 24.78 -11.07 1.70
CA LEU A 535 25.35 -11.75 0.56
C LEU A 535 25.16 -13.26 0.76
N LYS A 536 24.31 -13.88 -0.05
CA LYS A 536 24.13 -15.32 -0.09
C LYS A 536 24.88 -15.92 -1.27
N ASN A 537 25.26 -17.19 -1.10
CA ASN A 537 25.93 -17.98 -2.11
C ASN A 537 25.10 -19.25 -2.33
N ASP A 538 24.65 -19.47 -3.55
CA ASP A 538 23.90 -20.64 -4.02
C ASP A 538 24.80 -21.65 -4.75
N GLY A 539 26.11 -21.59 -4.49
CA GLY A 539 27.13 -22.53 -4.96
C GLY A 539 27.89 -22.06 -6.19
N PHE A 540 27.25 -21.27 -7.06
CA PHE A 540 27.84 -20.77 -8.32
C PHE A 540 27.76 -19.26 -8.49
N LYS A 541 26.85 -18.56 -7.80
CA LYS A 541 26.71 -17.11 -7.85
C LYS A 541 26.61 -16.53 -6.43
N TRP A 542 26.97 -15.26 -6.32
CA TRP A 542 26.70 -14.49 -5.11
C TRP A 542 25.54 -13.56 -5.42
N HIS A 543 24.49 -13.60 -4.59
CA HIS A 543 23.34 -12.71 -4.71
C HIS A 543 23.14 -11.92 -3.42
N LEU A 544 22.77 -10.65 -3.57
CA LEU A 544 22.52 -9.75 -2.44
C LEU A 544 21.02 -9.78 -2.11
N GLU A 545 20.67 -10.45 -1.01
CA GLU A 545 19.29 -10.46 -0.51
C GLU A 545 19.00 -9.24 0.37
N GLY A 546 17.76 -8.74 0.36
CA GLY A 546 17.29 -7.64 1.20
C GLY A 546 16.98 -6.36 0.45
N ARG A 547 17.54 -6.17 -0.75
CA ARG A 547 17.15 -5.05 -1.62
C ARG A 547 15.69 -5.13 -2.02
N ASP A 548 15.24 -6.33 -2.34
CA ASP A 548 13.86 -6.72 -2.63
C ASP A 548 12.94 -6.48 -1.42
N THR A 549 13.37 -6.88 -0.20
CA THR A 549 12.61 -6.59 1.03
C THR A 549 12.40 -5.10 1.23
N ALA A 550 13.43 -4.28 1.04
CA ALA A 550 13.32 -2.83 1.15
C ALA A 550 12.32 -2.27 0.14
N ARG A 551 12.38 -2.69 -1.13
CA ARG A 551 11.40 -2.27 -2.14
C ARG A 551 9.99 -2.72 -1.81
N ARG A 552 9.79 -3.92 -1.27
CA ARG A 552 8.45 -4.40 -0.87
C ARG A 552 7.78 -3.57 0.22
N CYS A 553 8.55 -2.88 1.06
CA CYS A 553 7.99 -1.96 2.04
C CYS A 553 7.37 -0.69 1.41
N LEU A 554 7.67 -0.38 0.14
CA LEU A 554 7.26 0.87 -0.53
C LEU A 554 5.77 0.95 -0.90
N ILE A 555 4.99 -0.12 -0.70
CA ILE A 555 3.53 -0.11 -0.88
C ILE A 555 2.76 0.03 0.43
N GLN A 556 3.43 -0.02 1.59
CA GLN A 556 2.77 0.06 2.90
C GLN A 556 2.87 1.46 3.48
N ARG A 557 1.80 1.92 4.12
CA ARG A 557 1.71 3.28 4.66
C ARG A 557 2.80 3.57 5.69
N GLY A 558 3.43 4.73 5.59
CA GLY A 558 4.37 5.26 6.57
C GLY A 558 5.77 4.64 6.56
N LEU A 559 5.99 3.53 5.84
CA LEU A 559 7.31 2.89 5.76
C LEU A 559 8.27 3.68 4.86
N LEU A 560 9.47 3.94 5.37
CA LEU A 560 10.59 4.57 4.68
C LEU A 560 11.78 3.60 4.70
N PRO A 561 11.89 2.71 3.71
CA PRO A 561 12.93 1.70 3.71
C PRO A 561 14.29 2.29 3.36
N VAL A 562 15.30 1.87 4.13
CA VAL A 562 16.70 2.25 3.94
C VAL A 562 17.56 0.99 3.95
N LEU A 563 18.42 0.89 2.95
CA LEU A 563 19.42 -0.16 2.86
C LEU A 563 20.63 0.22 3.70
N ALA A 564 20.85 -0.50 4.78
CA ALA A 564 22.03 -0.32 5.61
C ALA A 564 23.26 -0.90 4.91
N ALA A 565 24.43 -0.30 5.11
CA ALA A 565 25.68 -0.91 4.67
C ALA A 565 25.91 -2.23 5.45
N PRO A 566 26.37 -3.31 4.80
CA PRO A 566 26.76 -4.53 5.51
C PRO A 566 28.03 -4.23 6.33
N SER A 567 27.87 -3.80 7.58
CA SER A 567 28.98 -3.53 8.49
C SER A 567 29.26 -4.74 9.39
N GLN A 568 30.53 -4.94 9.76
CA GLN A 568 30.96 -6.03 10.67
C GLN A 568 30.70 -5.73 12.15
N ASN A 569 30.16 -4.56 12.49
CA ASN A 569 30.09 -4.05 13.87
C ASN A 569 28.66 -3.98 14.43
N SER A 570 28.58 -3.94 15.77
CA SER A 570 27.40 -4.01 16.62
C SER A 570 26.21 -3.15 16.15
N GLY A 571 24.98 -3.60 16.46
CA GLY A 571 23.74 -2.93 16.07
C GLY A 571 23.58 -1.47 16.50
N GLU A 572 24.40 -0.98 17.45
CA GLU A 572 24.43 0.43 17.85
C GLU A 572 25.07 1.34 16.79
N SER A 573 26.12 0.89 16.10
CA SER A 573 26.73 1.67 15.01
C SER A 573 25.76 1.87 13.84
N LEU A 574 24.96 0.84 13.53
CA LEU A 574 23.89 0.95 12.54
C LEU A 574 22.77 1.91 12.97
N LEU A 575 22.50 1.99 14.28
CA LEU A 575 21.50 2.92 14.80
C LEU A 575 21.97 4.37 14.68
N GLU A 576 23.24 4.64 15.02
CA GLU A 576 23.85 5.97 14.84
C GLU A 576 23.81 6.41 13.38
N GLU A 577 24.16 5.53 12.45
CA GLU A 577 24.09 5.83 11.01
C GLU A 577 22.65 6.12 10.55
N ALA A 578 21.69 5.37 11.07
CA ALA A 578 20.26 5.59 10.79
C ALA A 578 19.78 6.94 11.31
N VAL A 579 20.16 7.34 12.52
CA VAL A 579 19.84 8.66 13.09
C VAL A 579 20.49 9.77 12.28
N ALA A 580 21.76 9.61 11.89
CA ALA A 580 22.44 10.56 11.03
C ALA A 580 21.75 10.72 9.65
N MET A 581 21.26 9.61 9.07
CA MET A 581 20.47 9.65 7.83
C MET A 581 19.12 10.35 8.02
N ALA A 582 18.39 10.02 9.09
CA ALA A 582 17.12 10.64 9.42
C ALA A 582 17.26 12.14 9.64
N SER A 583 18.33 12.58 10.30
CA SER A 583 18.67 13.99 10.51
C SER A 583 18.92 14.73 9.20
N ARG A 584 19.71 14.14 8.29
CA ARG A 584 19.91 14.71 6.94
C ARG A 584 18.63 14.81 6.12
N ALA A 585 17.67 13.91 6.37
CA ALA A 585 16.36 13.92 5.74
C ALA A 585 15.35 14.85 6.45
N GLY A 586 15.75 15.54 7.53
CA GLY A 586 14.87 16.42 8.31
C GLY A 586 13.77 15.67 9.08
N LEU A 587 13.94 14.38 9.36
CA LEU A 587 12.97 13.55 10.08
C LEU A 587 13.15 13.60 11.60
N VAL A 588 14.34 13.94 12.08
CA VAL A 588 14.66 14.05 13.51
C VAL A 588 15.53 15.26 13.77
N HIS A 589 15.39 15.86 14.95
CA HIS A 589 16.17 17.01 15.41
C HIS A 589 16.88 16.69 16.74
N ALA A 590 17.79 17.57 17.15
CA ALA A 590 18.47 17.43 18.43
C ALA A 590 17.47 17.36 19.59
N LYS A 591 17.69 16.44 20.53
CA LYS A 591 16.83 16.16 21.70
C LYS A 591 15.49 15.50 21.39
N ASP A 592 15.20 15.16 20.14
CA ASP A 592 14.03 14.34 19.82
C ASP A 592 14.15 12.94 20.44
N HIS A 593 13.00 12.31 20.68
CA HIS A 593 12.94 10.91 21.05
C HIS A 593 12.69 10.03 19.82
N ILE A 594 13.37 8.89 19.76
CA ILE A 594 13.19 7.86 18.75
C ILE A 594 12.84 6.53 19.42
N VAL A 595 11.93 5.78 18.80
CA VAL A 595 11.60 4.41 19.25
C VAL A 595 12.22 3.42 18.28
N VAL A 596 12.96 2.45 18.81
CA VAL A 596 13.68 1.45 18.02
C VAL A 596 13.09 0.08 18.29
N VAL A 597 12.69 -0.63 17.24
CA VAL A 597 12.25 -2.03 17.28
C VAL A 597 13.29 -2.89 16.57
N GLN A 598 13.87 -3.85 17.29
CA GLN A 598 14.88 -4.75 16.73
C GLN A 598 14.83 -6.15 17.35
N MET A 599 15.44 -7.11 16.66
CA MET A 599 15.64 -8.46 17.16
C MET A 599 17.11 -8.65 17.56
N LEU A 600 17.35 -8.91 18.85
CA LEU A 600 18.67 -9.14 19.43
C LEU A 600 18.73 -10.52 20.06
N ALA A 601 19.67 -11.36 19.62
CA ALA A 601 19.86 -12.72 20.13
C ALA A 601 18.56 -13.57 20.22
N GLY A 602 17.66 -13.41 19.24
CA GLY A 602 16.38 -14.13 19.18
C GLY A 602 15.24 -13.51 20.01
N ALA A 603 15.48 -12.41 20.73
CA ALA A 603 14.47 -11.65 21.45
C ALA A 603 14.13 -10.35 20.74
N PHE A 604 12.85 -9.98 20.71
CA PHE A 604 12.41 -8.67 20.23
C PHE A 604 12.53 -7.63 21.35
N VAL A 605 13.10 -6.47 21.02
CA VAL A 605 13.38 -5.39 21.96
C VAL A 605 12.83 -4.08 21.41
N VAL A 606 12.15 -3.33 22.27
CA VAL A 606 11.80 -1.93 22.04
C VAL A 606 12.72 -1.06 22.89
N LYS A 607 13.41 -0.10 22.27
CA LYS A 607 14.25 0.88 22.96
C LYS A 607 13.70 2.28 22.69
N ILE A 608 13.73 3.13 23.71
CA ILE A 608 13.52 4.58 23.55
C ILE A 608 14.89 5.22 23.68
N VAL A 609 15.28 6.02 22.70
CA VAL A 609 16.59 6.67 22.62
C VAL A 609 16.36 8.16 22.36
N SER A 610 17.23 9.01 22.90
CA SER A 610 17.23 10.44 22.60
C SER A 610 18.30 10.74 21.57
N VAL A 611 17.98 11.62 20.62
CA VAL A 611 18.97 12.19 19.70
C VAL A 611 19.89 13.11 20.49
N ASP A 612 21.19 13.04 20.20
CA ASP A 612 22.19 13.87 20.86
C ASP A 612 22.00 15.37 20.59
N GLU A 613 22.78 16.21 21.28
CA GLU A 613 22.72 17.67 21.08
C GLU A 613 23.19 18.10 19.69
N GLY A 614 24.01 17.27 19.03
CA GLY A 614 24.47 17.49 17.67
C GLY A 614 23.39 17.23 16.62
N GLY A 615 22.33 16.48 16.96
CA GLY A 615 21.27 16.10 16.04
C GLY A 615 21.67 14.97 15.07
N TYR A 616 22.85 14.36 15.22
CA TYR A 616 23.37 13.36 14.26
C TYR A 616 23.70 12.01 14.91
N GLY A 617 23.67 11.92 16.23
CA GLY A 617 24.00 10.72 16.98
C GLY A 617 22.97 10.40 18.05
N ILE A 618 23.24 9.34 18.80
CA ILE A 618 22.41 8.93 19.93
C ILE A 618 23.04 9.43 21.23
N GLN A 619 22.21 9.94 22.13
CA GLN A 619 22.67 10.26 23.48
C GLN A 619 23.02 8.95 24.19
N ALA A 620 24.31 8.75 24.48
CA ALA A 620 24.75 7.55 25.18
C ALA A 620 24.09 7.50 26.58
N ILE A 621 23.27 6.48 26.82
CA ILE A 621 22.83 6.11 28.17
C ILE A 621 24.02 5.42 28.85
N ARG A 622 25.13 6.13 29.07
CA ARG A 622 26.13 5.65 30.02
C ARG A 622 25.56 5.91 31.40
N PRO A 623 25.25 4.89 32.23
CA PRO A 623 25.24 5.15 33.66
C PRO A 623 26.62 5.73 33.96
N LYS A 624 26.69 6.97 34.50
CA LYS A 624 27.97 7.55 34.89
C LYS A 624 28.69 6.49 35.72
N SER A 625 29.80 5.95 35.20
CA SER A 625 30.54 4.97 35.96
C SER A 625 30.98 5.65 37.26
N LEU A 626 31.19 4.89 38.34
CA LEU A 626 31.73 5.47 39.57
C LEU A 626 33.03 6.24 39.27
N VAL A 627 33.79 5.80 38.28
CA VAL A 627 35.00 6.43 37.75
C VAL A 627 34.71 7.79 37.10
N ASP A 628 33.66 7.92 36.28
CA ASP A 628 33.27 9.21 35.68
C ASP A 628 32.78 10.21 36.74
N LEU A 629 32.08 9.71 37.78
CA LEU A 629 31.68 10.54 38.93
C LEU A 629 32.90 10.99 39.75
N MET A 630 33.87 10.09 39.96
CA MET A 630 35.10 10.36 40.70
C MET A 630 36.05 11.29 39.93
N MET A 631 36.12 11.19 38.60
CA MET A 631 36.91 12.08 37.75
C MET A 631 36.31 13.48 37.68
N ALA A 632 34.98 13.61 37.68
CA ALA A 632 34.32 14.91 37.77
C ALA A 632 34.57 15.60 39.13
N THR A 633 34.74 14.84 40.22
CA THR A 633 35.15 15.39 41.53
C THR A 633 36.66 15.65 41.64
N ALA A 634 37.49 14.93 40.87
CA ALA A 634 38.95 15.12 40.85
C ALA A 634 39.40 16.28 39.94
N GLY A 635 38.56 16.73 39.01
CA GLY A 635 38.80 17.91 38.17
C GLY A 635 38.53 19.25 38.84
N ALA A 636 37.96 19.27 40.06
CA ALA A 636 37.61 20.50 40.78
C ALA A 636 38.66 20.97 41.80
N SER A 637 39.88 20.38 41.80
CA SER A 637 40.90 20.66 42.82
C SER A 637 42.30 20.92 42.25
N LYS A 638 42.40 21.38 41.00
CA LYS A 638 43.65 21.91 40.44
C LYS A 638 43.42 23.14 39.57
N GLU A 639 43.05 24.23 40.21
CA GLU A 639 43.45 25.57 39.80
C GLU A 639 43.35 26.47 41.03
N GLU A 640 44.33 27.38 41.17
CA GLU A 640 44.58 28.30 42.29
C GLU A 640 45.39 27.76 43.48
N GLU A 641 46.70 27.62 43.26
CA GLU A 641 47.71 28.21 44.17
C GLU A 641 49.08 28.27 43.48
N LEU A 642 49.52 29.48 43.07
CA LEU A 642 50.90 30.01 43.13
C LEU A 642 51.06 31.26 42.26
N GLY A 643 51.36 32.40 42.88
CA GLY A 643 51.91 33.57 42.17
C GLY A 643 51.66 34.93 42.83
N GLN A 644 52.45 35.23 43.87
CA GLN A 644 52.50 36.52 44.56
C GLN A 644 52.95 37.70 43.67
N ASP A 645 52.28 38.83 43.88
CA ASP A 645 52.79 40.21 44.12
C ASP A 645 53.59 40.97 43.03
N ASN A 646 53.01 42.07 42.53
CA ASN A 646 53.55 43.43 42.69
C ASN A 646 52.66 44.51 42.04
N GLY A 647 52.21 45.47 42.86
CA GLY A 647 52.45 46.89 42.59
C GLY A 647 51.48 47.72 41.73
N ASN A 648 50.77 48.61 42.44
CA ASN A 648 50.40 50.00 42.09
C ASN A 648 49.16 50.31 41.23
N GLY A 649 48.28 51.11 41.84
CA GLY A 649 47.77 52.34 41.21
C GLY A 649 46.24 52.48 41.11
N GLU A 650 45.66 53.22 42.07
CA GLU A 650 44.58 54.23 41.91
C GLU A 650 43.39 53.89 40.96
N GLY A 651 42.11 53.91 41.35
CA GLY A 651 41.42 54.80 42.24
C GLY A 651 39.89 54.62 42.11
N ARG A 652 39.24 54.38 43.25
CA ARG A 652 38.07 55.09 43.81
C ARG A 652 36.80 55.39 42.96
N VAL A 653 35.66 55.03 43.60
CA VAL A 653 34.28 55.57 43.52
C VAL A 653 33.40 54.95 42.41
N GLY A 654 32.17 54.45 42.62
CA GLY A 654 31.26 54.39 43.77
C GLY A 654 29.87 53.94 43.27
N HIS A 655 29.07 53.35 44.17
CA HIS A 655 27.66 52.94 44.02
C HIS A 655 26.77 53.93 43.24
N THR A 656 25.65 53.57 42.60
CA THR A 656 24.38 53.15 43.25
C THR A 656 23.30 52.74 42.21
N ILE A 657 22.31 52.00 42.71
CA ILE A 657 21.13 51.33 42.16
C ILE A 657 20.08 52.23 41.47
N GLY A 658 19.33 51.69 40.48
CA GLY A 658 17.98 52.16 40.11
C GLY A 658 17.44 51.71 38.74
N GLN A 659 16.51 50.74 38.72
CA GLN A 659 15.52 50.49 37.64
C GLN A 659 14.34 51.50 37.73
N PRO A 660 13.30 51.58 36.84
CA PRO A 660 12.89 50.68 35.73
C PRO A 660 12.38 51.35 34.40
N GLY A 661 12.38 50.51 33.35
CA GLY A 661 11.42 50.35 32.22
C GLY A 661 10.69 51.51 31.53
N LEU A 662 10.84 51.60 30.19
CA LEU A 662 9.76 51.78 29.19
C LEU A 662 10.35 51.77 27.75
N GLN A 663 9.89 50.82 26.92
CA GLN A 663 10.05 50.79 25.44
C GLN A 663 8.90 51.58 24.77
N PRO A 664 8.77 51.69 23.43
CA PRO A 664 9.72 51.57 22.30
C PRO A 664 9.58 52.72 21.26
N ARG A 665 10.48 52.82 20.26
CA ARG A 665 10.14 52.80 18.81
C ARG A 665 11.27 53.32 17.90
N GLU A 666 11.43 52.55 16.81
CA GLU A 666 11.67 52.96 15.43
C GLU A 666 12.97 53.70 15.06
N LEU A 667 13.87 52.95 14.42
CA LEU A 667 14.74 53.47 13.36
C LEU A 667 14.36 52.77 12.05
N THR A 668 13.60 53.50 11.24
CA THR A 668 13.60 53.36 9.78
C THR A 668 14.81 54.11 9.22
N HIS A 669 15.55 53.52 8.28
CA HIS A 669 15.71 54.06 6.93
C HIS A 669 16.76 53.30 6.10
N VAL A 670 16.34 52.98 4.87
CA VAL A 670 17.04 53.19 3.58
C VAL A 670 18.13 52.17 3.22
N SER A 671 17.87 51.27 2.27
CA SER A 671 17.75 51.41 0.79
C SER A 671 19.08 51.34 0.04
N SER A 672 18.99 50.67 -1.12
CA SER A 672 19.94 50.63 -2.23
C SER A 672 21.07 49.62 -2.05
N MET A 673 21.55 48.89 -3.06
CA MET A 673 21.21 48.76 -4.48
C MET A 673 22.16 47.68 -5.04
N LYS A 674 21.73 47.01 -6.11
CA LYS A 674 22.55 46.57 -7.26
C LYS A 674 23.44 45.30 -7.16
N HIS A 675 23.01 44.33 -7.99
CA HIS A 675 23.72 43.71 -9.12
C HIS A 675 24.69 42.54 -8.90
N ASN A 676 24.54 41.64 -9.87
CA ASN A 676 25.48 40.70 -10.50
C ASN A 676 25.51 39.23 -10.07
N GLU A 677 24.82 38.47 -10.93
CA GLU A 677 25.22 37.21 -11.56
C GLU A 677 26.73 36.90 -11.63
N THR A 678 26.97 35.59 -11.81
CA THR A 678 28.20 34.88 -12.18
C THR A 678 29.27 34.75 -11.10
N VAL A 679 29.44 33.53 -10.56
CA VAL A 679 30.63 32.67 -10.75
C VAL A 679 30.35 31.30 -10.08
N ARG A 680 30.20 30.24 -10.88
CA ARG A 680 30.71 28.88 -10.59
C ARG A 680 32.11 28.83 -11.21
N PRO A 681 33.13 28.23 -10.56
CA PRO A 681 33.28 26.77 -10.67
C PRO A 681 33.97 26.07 -9.48
N ALA A 682 34.01 24.73 -9.59
CA ALA A 682 34.96 23.79 -8.98
C ALA A 682 34.74 23.34 -7.52
N MET A 683 34.11 22.18 -7.36
CA MET A 683 34.72 21.02 -6.67
C MET A 683 33.93 19.75 -7.01
N GLN A 684 34.27 19.19 -8.17
CA GLN A 684 33.94 17.82 -8.56
C GLN A 684 35.27 17.07 -8.58
N ALA A 685 35.68 16.50 -7.44
CA ALA A 685 36.75 15.51 -7.31
C ALA A 685 36.97 15.12 -5.83
N ALA A 686 36.19 14.15 -5.34
CA ALA A 686 36.59 13.18 -4.32
C ALA A 686 35.41 12.23 -4.06
N CYS A 687 35.71 10.95 -3.82
CA CYS A 687 34.80 9.80 -3.66
C CYS A 687 34.34 9.15 -4.97
N LYS A 688 35.33 8.52 -5.62
CA LYS A 688 35.12 7.23 -6.32
C LYS A 688 34.87 6.14 -5.30
#